data_AF-A0A964KID7-F1
#
_entry.id   AF-A0A964KID7-F1
#
_cell.length_a   1.000
_cell.length_b   1.000
_cell.length_c   1.000
_cell.angle_alpha   90.00
_cell.angle_beta   90.00
_cell.angle_gamma   90.00
#
_symmetry.space_group_name_H-M   'P 1'
#
loop_
_entity.id
_entity.type
_entity.pdbx_description
1 polymer ?
#
loop_
_entity_poly.entity_id
_entity_poly.type
_entity_poly.pdbx_seq_one_letter_code
_entity_poly.pdbx_strand_id
1 'polypeptide(L)'
;MREFSVIDSDRPLRIALIGAASGLGAKDHGCADGPRVLAESNLTERLRASGVSVEWATTIAPQTMPRRDALATIGDFNSHLASQVYKHAKAGDFPVVLGRDHLCAIGTWSGIALAHASRGPIGLIWIDAHMDSHTPADSESGAVHGMPLACLLGDGPRELAPMQDSRGRLLPENVCLIGARSFEPAEQWRLARLGVRVYTMADVEKRGLVAILEEAHAIVTRTTAGYGITLDVDVIDPTDAPGTGSPEPGGIAADELIDGIRALTTRSQPLALEIAEFNPHRDEHGRTAALITDIVECALGVRSRFSEPSALEVEDTYAAPIYAPFPMVLVRGAGVYLWDENHTRYLDMLGGYSAVSLGHSNPEVVFALVAQAKTLALTSRVYRNDKLPQLLKRLATLAGLDQVIPTNTGLEAVEAGLKAARKWGYQVKKIPAEQAEIIACEGNFHGRSIAIVAMSSEQQYRSEFGPFPNGFKQIPFGSAEALERAITPRTAAFLVEPIQGEGGICVPPAGYLARCAEICRRHNVLLICDEVQTGLGRTGAMFAVDHEFVKPDGLILGKALGGGLLPVSAFIASRAVMSVFRPGDHGSTFGGNPLAAAVALATLDILERDDIPNKAKADGEYFRTRLREIRSPLIVDIRGQGLLIGVEINPKFTTARVVCEALQCYGILSKDTHGTVIRFAPPLIISRAEIDWAVDRIARALTDLERSNKRAA
;
A
#
# COMPACT_ATOMS: atom_id res chain seq x y z
N MET A 1 -9.72 -17.51 28.15
CA MET A 1 -8.55 -17.26 27.28
C MET A 1 -7.34 -17.25 28.18
N ARG A 2 -6.41 -18.19 27.98
CA ARG A 2 -5.12 -18.19 28.67
C ARG A 2 -4.26 -17.10 28.02
N GLU A 3 -3.57 -16.33 28.85
CA GLU A 3 -2.65 -15.26 28.48
C GLU A 3 -1.56 -15.81 27.55
N PHE A 4 -1.44 -15.24 26.35
CA PHE A 4 -0.22 -15.34 25.56
C PHE A 4 0.76 -14.34 26.15
N SER A 5 1.81 -14.83 26.81
CA SER A 5 2.91 -14.01 27.29
C SER A 5 3.57 -13.32 26.09
N VAL A 6 3.58 -11.99 26.12
CA VAL A 6 4.46 -11.15 25.31
C VAL A 6 5.88 -11.66 25.48
N ILE A 7 6.51 -12.07 24.37
CA ILE A 7 7.94 -12.36 24.35
C ILE A 7 8.65 -11.03 24.64
N ASP A 8 9.50 -11.06 25.67
CA ASP A 8 10.38 -9.98 26.11
C ASP A 8 11.09 -9.33 24.92
N SER A 9 10.65 -8.14 24.53
CA SER A 9 11.03 -7.46 23.28
C SER A 9 12.32 -6.65 23.36
N ASP A 10 13.04 -6.69 24.49
CA ASP A 10 14.21 -5.83 24.76
C ASP A 10 15.57 -6.56 24.64
N ARG A 11 15.60 -7.84 24.27
CA ARG A 11 16.86 -8.55 24.02
C ARG A 11 17.14 -8.66 22.51
N PRO A 12 18.25 -8.11 22.00
CA PRO A 12 18.58 -8.22 20.58
C PRO A 12 18.75 -9.68 20.18
N LEU A 13 18.16 -10.07 19.04
CA LEU A 13 18.28 -11.42 18.49
C LEU A 13 19.76 -11.76 18.27
N ARG A 14 20.25 -12.81 18.92
CA ARG A 14 21.60 -13.32 18.73
C ARG A 14 21.56 -14.51 17.78
N ILE A 15 22.39 -14.48 16.75
CA ILE A 15 22.47 -15.54 15.74
C ILE A 15 23.68 -16.43 16.05
N ALA A 16 23.43 -17.73 16.13
CA ALA A 16 24.47 -18.75 16.23
C ALA A 16 24.60 -19.48 14.89
N LEU A 17 25.65 -19.17 14.11
CA LEU A 17 25.98 -19.93 12.91
C LEU A 17 26.69 -21.23 13.33
N ILE A 18 26.18 -22.37 12.88
CA ILE A 18 26.70 -23.70 13.21
C ILE A 18 27.03 -24.41 11.89
N GLY A 19 28.32 -24.66 11.65
CA GLY A 19 28.76 -25.46 10.50
C GLY A 19 28.58 -26.95 10.75
N ALA A 20 27.88 -27.65 9.88
CA ALA A 20 27.67 -29.09 9.92
C ALA A 20 28.45 -29.78 8.78
N ALA A 21 29.76 -30.00 9.01
CA ALA A 21 30.70 -30.51 8.03
C ALA A 21 30.78 -32.06 8.02
N SER A 22 29.62 -32.73 7.94
CA SER A 22 29.54 -34.18 7.68
C SER A 22 29.20 -34.42 6.23
N GLY A 23 29.84 -35.38 5.57
CA GLY A 23 29.17 -35.99 4.43
C GLY A 23 29.62 -37.41 4.18
N LEU A 24 29.38 -38.18 5.23
CA LEU A 24 29.47 -39.61 5.21
C LEU A 24 28.25 -40.23 4.49
N GLY A 25 27.17 -39.47 4.23
CA GLY A 25 26.00 -39.92 3.47
C GLY A 25 25.94 -39.45 2.02
N ALA A 26 26.55 -38.31 1.68
CA ALA A 26 26.53 -37.77 0.32
C ALA A 26 27.46 -38.51 -0.67
N LYS A 27 27.01 -38.62 -1.94
CA LYS A 27 27.81 -39.16 -3.06
C LYS A 27 28.91 -38.19 -3.50
N ASP A 28 28.69 -36.88 -3.41
CA ASP A 28 29.69 -35.85 -3.71
C ASP A 28 30.46 -35.44 -2.43
N HIS A 29 31.79 -35.41 -2.54
CA HIS A 29 32.68 -35.05 -1.45
C HIS A 29 33.00 -33.54 -1.38
N GLY A 30 32.72 -32.77 -2.43
CA GLY A 30 33.03 -31.34 -2.53
C GLY A 30 32.30 -30.44 -1.52
N CYS A 31 31.07 -30.80 -1.14
CA CYS A 31 30.29 -30.05 -0.14
C CYS A 31 30.95 -30.01 1.26
N ALA A 32 32.00 -30.80 1.53
CA ALA A 32 32.69 -30.84 2.83
C ALA A 32 33.36 -29.52 3.19
N ASP A 33 33.75 -28.77 2.16
CA ASP A 33 34.31 -27.44 2.31
C ASP A 33 33.23 -26.37 2.50
N GLY A 34 31.95 -26.64 2.25
CA GLY A 34 30.86 -25.66 2.25
C GLY A 34 30.80 -24.82 3.54
N PRO A 35 30.66 -25.44 4.73
CA PRO A 35 30.65 -24.71 5.99
C PRO A 35 31.94 -23.91 6.24
N ARG A 36 33.10 -24.44 5.84
CA ARG A 36 34.40 -23.75 5.98
C ARG A 36 34.47 -22.53 5.07
N VAL A 37 34.08 -22.68 3.80
CA VAL A 37 34.07 -21.59 2.81
C VAL A 37 33.07 -20.51 3.20
N LEU A 38 31.88 -20.87 3.70
CA LEU A 38 30.91 -19.90 4.22
C LEU A 38 31.42 -19.20 5.49
N ALA A 39 32.17 -19.88 6.37
CA ALA A 39 32.81 -19.25 7.53
C ALA A 39 33.91 -18.25 7.13
N GLU A 40 34.66 -18.57 6.08
CA GLU A 40 35.70 -17.72 5.50
C GLU A 40 35.15 -16.62 4.56
N SER A 41 33.86 -16.72 4.20
CA SER A 41 33.17 -15.74 3.37
C SER A 41 32.80 -14.47 4.14
N ASN A 42 32.26 -13.47 3.42
CA ASN A 42 31.75 -12.25 4.02
C ASN A 42 30.38 -12.41 4.71
N LEU A 43 29.81 -13.63 4.82
CA LEU A 43 28.51 -13.88 5.46
C LEU A 43 28.41 -13.26 6.86
N THR A 44 29.38 -13.55 7.74
CA THR A 44 29.36 -13.03 9.11
C THR A 44 29.53 -11.50 9.13
N GLU A 45 30.36 -10.94 8.24
CA GLU A 45 30.58 -9.50 8.13
C GLU A 45 29.34 -8.77 7.62
N ARG A 46 28.67 -9.32 6.60
CA ARG A 46 27.41 -8.81 6.04
C ARG A 46 26.30 -8.81 7.08
N LEU A 47 26.12 -9.90 7.81
CA LEU A 47 25.12 -10.00 8.88
C LEU A 47 25.38 -9.00 10.02
N ARG A 48 26.65 -8.78 10.41
CA ARG A 48 27.02 -7.73 11.39
C ARG A 48 26.77 -6.32 10.87
N ALA A 49 27.10 -6.06 9.60
CA ALA A 49 26.90 -4.77 8.96
C ALA A 49 25.41 -4.37 8.87
N SER A 50 24.53 -5.37 8.87
CA SER A 50 23.08 -5.22 8.89
C SER A 50 22.50 -5.12 10.31
N GLY A 51 23.34 -4.94 11.33
CA GLY A 51 22.94 -4.60 12.69
C GLY A 51 22.63 -5.77 13.60
N VAL A 52 22.91 -7.01 13.19
CA VAL A 52 22.63 -8.20 14.03
C VAL A 52 23.85 -8.67 14.80
N SER A 53 23.60 -9.14 16.03
CA SER A 53 24.60 -9.84 16.83
C SER A 53 24.75 -11.27 16.29
N VAL A 54 25.83 -11.55 15.57
CA VAL A 54 26.12 -12.86 14.98
C VAL A 54 27.52 -13.36 15.35
N GLU A 55 27.59 -14.64 15.69
CA GLU A 55 28.83 -15.38 15.88
C GLU A 55 28.81 -16.70 15.10
N TRP A 56 29.98 -17.07 14.57
CA TRP A 56 30.23 -18.44 14.14
C TRP A 56 30.52 -19.28 15.38
N ALA A 57 29.51 -19.98 15.88
CA ALA A 57 29.56 -20.64 17.18
C ALA A 57 30.48 -21.87 17.17
N THR A 58 30.32 -22.74 16.16
CA THR A 58 31.13 -23.96 16.04
C THR A 58 31.01 -24.56 14.64
N THR A 59 32.00 -25.35 14.24
CA THR A 59 31.92 -26.27 13.10
C THR A 59 32.10 -27.69 13.61
N ILE A 60 31.09 -28.53 13.37
CA ILE A 60 31.04 -29.92 13.78
C ILE A 60 31.45 -30.77 12.58
N ALA A 61 32.38 -31.69 12.78
CA ALA A 61 32.78 -32.68 11.79
C ALA A 61 32.78 -34.07 12.43
N PRO A 62 32.54 -35.15 11.65
CA PRO A 62 32.70 -36.51 12.15
C PRO A 62 34.13 -36.78 12.64
N GLN A 63 34.30 -37.47 13.78
CA GLN A 63 35.62 -37.89 14.24
C GLN A 63 36.21 -38.98 13.31
N THR A 64 37.52 -38.97 13.06
CA THR A 64 38.20 -39.93 12.18
C THR A 64 37.98 -41.38 12.65
N MET A 65 37.60 -42.24 11.70
CA MET A 65 37.11 -43.62 11.91
C MET A 65 38.16 -44.59 12.48
N PRO A 66 37.93 -45.23 13.64
CA PRO A 66 38.44 -46.57 13.89
C PRO A 66 37.35 -47.58 13.51
N ARG A 67 37.42 -48.17 12.31
CA ARG A 67 36.63 -49.35 11.84
C ARG A 67 35.22 -49.51 12.48
N ARG A 68 34.38 -48.47 12.49
CA ARG A 68 32.98 -48.51 12.91
C ARG A 68 32.06 -48.33 11.69
N ASP A 69 30.85 -48.85 11.83
CA ASP A 69 29.72 -48.74 10.90
C ASP A 69 29.41 -47.27 10.55
N ALA A 70 29.27 -46.95 9.26
CA ALA A 70 29.05 -45.58 8.76
C ALA A 70 27.75 -44.96 9.31
N LEU A 71 26.71 -45.77 9.51
CA LEU A 71 25.43 -45.33 10.09
C LEU A 71 25.62 -44.81 11.52
N ALA A 72 26.38 -45.55 12.34
CA ALA A 72 26.65 -45.17 13.72
C ALA A 72 27.46 -43.87 13.81
N THR A 73 28.40 -43.65 12.89
CA THR A 73 29.17 -42.40 12.83
C THR A 73 28.30 -41.20 12.45
N ILE A 74 27.34 -41.38 11.53
CA ILE A 74 26.36 -40.33 11.19
C ILE A 74 25.43 -40.06 12.38
N GLY A 75 24.96 -41.10 13.07
CA GLY A 75 24.15 -40.96 14.29
C GLY A 75 24.88 -40.23 15.42
N ASP A 76 26.16 -40.53 15.64
CA ASP A 76 27.02 -39.84 16.62
C ASP A 76 27.19 -38.35 16.25
N PHE A 77 27.40 -38.06 14.96
CA PHE A 77 27.45 -36.69 14.43
C PHE A 77 26.14 -35.93 14.67
N ASN A 78 25.00 -36.52 14.31
CA ASN A 78 23.69 -35.90 14.49
C ASN A 78 23.33 -35.72 15.97
N SER A 79 23.81 -36.60 16.85
CA SER A 79 23.68 -36.44 18.30
C SER A 79 24.49 -35.24 18.81
N HIS A 80 25.70 -35.04 18.28
CA HIS A 80 26.51 -33.87 18.62
C HIS A 80 25.90 -32.58 18.10
N LEU A 81 25.41 -32.57 16.85
CA LEU A 81 24.72 -31.42 16.25
C LEU A 81 23.45 -31.06 17.02
N ALA A 82 22.60 -32.05 17.34
CA ALA A 82 21.39 -31.82 18.13
C ALA A 82 21.70 -31.19 19.50
N SER A 83 22.79 -31.60 20.14
CA SER A 83 23.24 -31.03 21.43
C SER A 83 23.64 -29.56 21.31
N GLN A 84 24.40 -29.19 20.26
CA GLN A 84 24.80 -27.79 20.03
C GLN A 84 23.59 -26.91 19.67
N VAL A 85 22.73 -27.38 18.77
CA VAL A 85 21.51 -26.65 18.38
C VAL A 85 20.57 -26.47 19.58
N TYR A 86 20.37 -27.52 20.37
CA TYR A 86 19.59 -27.44 21.63
C TYR A 86 20.15 -26.37 22.57
N LYS A 87 21.47 -26.35 22.78
CA LYS A 87 22.14 -25.39 23.67
C LYS A 87 21.86 -23.94 23.27
N HIS A 88 22.00 -23.62 21.98
CA HIS A 88 21.78 -22.26 21.46
C HIS A 88 20.31 -21.87 21.46
N ALA A 89 19.42 -22.74 20.97
CA ALA A 89 17.98 -22.50 21.00
C ALA A 89 17.46 -22.30 22.43
N LYS A 90 17.97 -23.07 23.41
CA LYS A 90 17.58 -22.93 24.81
C LYS A 90 18.10 -21.65 25.45
N ALA A 91 19.22 -21.12 24.98
CA ALA A 91 19.78 -19.84 25.40
C ALA A 91 19.03 -18.63 24.81
N GLY A 92 18.10 -18.87 23.87
CA GLY A 92 17.35 -17.84 23.16
C GLY A 92 18.08 -17.29 21.93
N ASP A 93 19.12 -17.97 21.46
CA ASP A 93 19.78 -17.64 20.19
C ASP A 93 18.97 -18.24 19.02
N PHE A 94 19.04 -17.61 17.85
CA PHE A 94 18.50 -18.11 16.59
C PHE A 94 19.56 -18.98 15.90
N PRO A 95 19.40 -20.32 15.85
CA PRO A 95 20.38 -21.18 15.21
C PRO A 95 20.23 -21.13 13.69
N VAL A 96 21.35 -20.94 12.99
CA VAL A 96 21.48 -21.13 11.54
C VAL A 96 22.45 -22.27 11.32
N VAL A 97 21.96 -23.41 10.83
CA VAL A 97 22.81 -24.57 10.52
C VAL A 97 23.14 -24.56 9.03
N LEU A 98 24.44 -24.61 8.72
CA LEU A 98 24.97 -24.66 7.37
C LEU A 98 25.58 -26.04 7.16
N GLY A 99 24.87 -26.91 6.45
CA GLY A 99 25.16 -28.32 6.29
C GLY A 99 25.79 -28.69 4.95
N ARG A 100 26.52 -29.81 4.94
CA ARG A 100 27.02 -30.43 3.71
C ARG A 100 25.98 -31.32 3.04
N ASP A 101 25.37 -32.22 3.79
CA ASP A 101 24.34 -33.15 3.33
C ASP A 101 23.08 -32.94 4.16
N HIS A 102 21.90 -33.17 3.57
CA HIS A 102 20.63 -32.88 4.24
C HIS A 102 20.38 -33.82 5.44
N LEU A 103 21.25 -34.82 5.66
CA LEU A 103 21.29 -35.63 6.89
C LEU A 103 21.50 -34.80 8.15
N CYS A 104 22.10 -33.62 8.07
CA CYS A 104 22.21 -32.72 9.21
C CYS A 104 20.85 -32.24 9.74
N ALA A 105 19.80 -32.25 8.91
CA ALA A 105 18.42 -31.94 9.31
C ALA A 105 17.98 -32.79 10.52
N ILE A 106 18.41 -34.06 10.56
CA ILE A 106 18.10 -34.97 11.66
C ILE A 106 18.60 -34.37 12.98
N GLY A 107 19.86 -33.94 13.03
CA GLY A 107 20.45 -33.32 14.22
C GLY A 107 19.82 -31.95 14.53
N THR A 108 19.70 -31.10 13.51
CA THR A 108 19.17 -29.73 13.62
C THR A 108 17.77 -29.73 14.23
N TRP A 109 16.82 -30.40 13.58
CA TRP A 109 15.42 -30.34 13.99
C TRP A 109 15.14 -31.16 15.25
N SER A 110 15.94 -32.18 15.54
CA SER A 110 15.90 -32.84 16.85
C SER A 110 16.30 -31.88 17.98
N GLY A 111 17.36 -31.09 17.80
CA GLY A 111 17.81 -30.09 18.77
C GLY A 111 16.76 -29.01 19.04
N ILE A 112 16.15 -28.47 17.97
CA ILE A 112 15.06 -27.49 18.06
C ILE A 112 13.82 -28.08 18.74
N ALA A 113 13.37 -29.26 18.31
CA ALA A 113 12.20 -29.92 18.91
C ALA A 113 12.40 -30.15 20.42
N LEU A 114 13.60 -30.57 20.84
CA LEU A 114 13.94 -30.74 22.25
C LEU A 114 13.96 -29.41 23.03
N ALA A 115 14.50 -28.35 22.44
CA ALA A 115 14.58 -27.03 23.10
C ALA A 115 13.18 -26.44 23.38
N HIS A 116 12.23 -26.71 22.48
CA HIS A 116 10.85 -26.21 22.51
C HIS A 116 9.81 -27.20 23.02
N ALA A 117 10.20 -28.42 23.41
CA ALA A 117 9.27 -29.49 23.82
C ALA A 117 8.26 -29.08 24.91
N SER A 118 8.63 -28.14 25.79
CA SER A 118 7.73 -27.62 26.84
C SER A 118 6.60 -26.73 26.31
N ARG A 119 6.71 -26.22 25.07
CA ARG A 119 5.75 -25.33 24.42
C ARG A 119 4.82 -26.06 23.44
N GLY A 120 5.17 -27.28 23.03
CA GLY A 120 4.42 -28.09 22.07
C GLY A 120 5.31 -28.61 20.93
N PRO A 121 4.71 -29.31 19.95
CA PRO A 121 5.42 -29.75 18.74
C PRO A 121 5.87 -28.54 17.92
N ILE A 122 6.89 -28.71 17.07
CA ILE A 122 7.30 -27.68 16.11
C ILE A 122 6.71 -27.98 14.74
N GLY A 123 6.52 -26.94 13.92
CA GLY A 123 6.23 -27.08 12.50
C GLY A 123 7.50 -26.97 11.66
N LEU A 124 7.49 -27.52 10.45
CA LEU A 124 8.64 -27.44 9.54
C LEU A 124 8.18 -27.21 8.10
N ILE A 125 8.77 -26.19 7.47
CA ILE A 125 8.72 -26.00 6.02
C ILE A 125 10.01 -26.61 5.46
N TRP A 126 9.85 -27.62 4.61
CA TRP A 126 10.92 -28.37 3.95
C TRP A 126 10.96 -27.98 2.48
N ILE A 127 12.00 -27.26 2.06
CA ILE A 127 12.13 -26.72 0.70
C ILE A 127 13.25 -27.49 -0.01
N ASP A 128 12.89 -28.37 -0.95
CA ASP A 128 13.81 -29.40 -1.46
C ASP A 128 13.35 -29.92 -2.83
N ALA A 129 14.29 -30.23 -3.74
CA ALA A 129 13.98 -30.91 -5.00
C ALA A 129 13.60 -32.38 -4.81
N HIS A 130 14.15 -33.00 -3.76
CA HIS A 130 13.96 -34.38 -3.34
C HIS A 130 13.00 -34.47 -2.15
N MET A 131 12.36 -35.63 -1.97
CA MET A 131 11.46 -35.84 -0.83
C MET A 131 12.22 -36.23 0.45
N ASP A 132 13.43 -36.76 0.30
CA ASP A 132 14.34 -37.13 1.39
C ASP A 132 13.70 -38.00 2.47
N SER A 133 12.80 -38.86 2.02
CA SER A 133 11.90 -39.58 2.88
C SER A 133 12.02 -41.09 2.73
N HIS A 134 12.99 -41.64 2.01
CA HIS A 134 13.20 -43.09 1.98
C HIS A 134 13.37 -43.71 3.37
N THR A 135 12.93 -44.95 3.48
CA THR A 135 13.11 -45.85 4.62
C THR A 135 14.01 -47.02 4.20
N PRO A 136 14.54 -47.81 5.14
CA PRO A 136 15.27 -49.02 4.80
C PRO A 136 14.48 -50.03 3.94
N ALA A 137 13.15 -49.96 3.95
CA ALA A 137 12.29 -50.94 3.28
C ALA A 137 11.92 -50.57 1.84
N ASP A 138 11.97 -49.28 1.48
CA ASP A 138 11.59 -48.75 0.16
C ASP A 138 12.75 -48.10 -0.60
N SER A 139 13.94 -47.94 0.01
CA SER A 139 15.13 -47.45 -0.69
C SER A 139 15.74 -48.54 -1.61
N GLU A 140 15.65 -48.35 -2.92
CA GLU A 140 16.31 -49.26 -3.89
C GLU A 140 17.84 -49.16 -3.86
N SER A 141 18.36 -47.97 -3.58
CA SER A 141 19.80 -47.70 -3.56
C SER A 141 20.47 -47.96 -2.21
N GLY A 142 19.69 -48.04 -1.12
CA GLY A 142 20.20 -48.08 0.25
C GLY A 142 20.93 -46.80 0.67
N ALA A 143 20.86 -45.72 -0.12
CA ALA A 143 21.53 -44.47 0.16
C ALA A 143 20.84 -43.75 1.31
N VAL A 144 21.55 -43.60 2.42
CA VAL A 144 21.03 -42.97 3.64
C VAL A 144 20.76 -41.48 3.46
N HIS A 145 21.38 -40.85 2.45
CA HIS A 145 21.19 -39.44 2.10
C HIS A 145 19.73 -39.06 1.93
N GLY A 146 18.91 -39.93 1.31
CA GLY A 146 17.49 -39.67 1.07
C GLY A 146 16.57 -40.07 2.22
N MET A 147 17.08 -40.25 3.45
CA MET A 147 16.27 -40.68 4.61
C MET A 147 16.04 -39.64 5.74
N PRO A 148 16.50 -38.37 5.70
CA PRO A 148 16.45 -37.52 6.88
C PRO A 148 15.03 -37.13 7.31
N LEU A 149 14.12 -36.88 6.37
CA LEU A 149 12.72 -36.61 6.71
C LEU A 149 12.06 -37.85 7.32
N ALA A 150 12.33 -39.05 6.79
CA ALA A 150 11.83 -40.30 7.39
C ALA A 150 12.31 -40.49 8.83
N CYS A 151 13.59 -40.19 9.10
CA CYS A 151 14.15 -40.22 10.46
C CYS A 151 13.41 -39.26 11.40
N LEU A 152 13.15 -38.03 10.95
CA LEU A 152 12.46 -37.01 11.74
C LEU A 152 10.98 -37.34 11.99
N LEU A 153 10.35 -38.13 11.12
CA LEU A 153 8.99 -38.65 11.30
C LEU A 153 8.95 -39.95 12.12
N GLY A 154 10.10 -40.59 12.38
CA GLY A 154 10.24 -41.78 13.22
C GLY A 154 10.29 -43.12 12.49
N ASP A 155 10.39 -43.09 11.15
CA ASP A 155 10.38 -44.28 10.28
C ASP A 155 11.78 -44.61 9.68
N GLY A 156 12.80 -43.84 10.03
CA GLY A 156 14.17 -44.03 9.55
C GLY A 156 14.99 -45.09 10.33
N PRO A 157 16.21 -45.41 9.88
CA PRO A 157 17.13 -46.29 10.60
C PRO A 157 17.39 -45.78 12.03
N ARG A 158 17.33 -46.69 13.02
CA ARG A 158 17.53 -46.34 14.43
C ARG A 158 18.93 -45.79 14.71
N GLU A 159 19.91 -46.24 13.93
CA GLU A 159 21.32 -45.86 14.01
C GLU A 159 21.53 -44.38 13.63
N LEU A 160 20.65 -43.80 12.81
CA LEU A 160 20.71 -42.40 12.39
C LEU A 160 20.03 -41.45 13.39
N ALA A 161 19.15 -41.99 14.24
CA ALA A 161 18.40 -41.19 15.20
C ALA A 161 19.32 -40.62 16.29
N PRO A 162 19.26 -39.30 16.59
CA PRO A 162 20.07 -38.70 17.64
C PRO A 162 19.79 -39.37 18.99
N MET A 163 20.87 -39.63 19.74
CA MET A 163 20.82 -40.32 21.03
C MET A 163 20.18 -41.74 20.94
N GLN A 164 20.10 -42.32 19.74
CA GLN A 164 19.43 -43.61 19.46
C GLN A 164 17.94 -43.66 19.85
N ASP A 165 17.31 -42.49 19.96
CA ASP A 165 15.88 -42.33 20.22
C ASP A 165 15.14 -42.17 18.88
N SER A 166 14.64 -43.29 18.35
CA SER A 166 13.95 -43.35 17.06
C SER A 166 12.52 -42.80 17.08
N ARG A 167 12.08 -42.17 18.18
CA ARG A 167 10.78 -41.49 18.17
C ARG A 167 10.85 -40.26 17.27
N GLY A 168 9.89 -40.16 16.35
CA GLY A 168 9.75 -38.98 15.49
C GLY A 168 9.75 -37.69 16.30
N ARG A 169 10.48 -36.70 15.80
CA ARG A 169 10.59 -35.35 16.38
C ARG A 169 9.60 -34.37 15.77
N LEU A 170 9.03 -34.73 14.62
CA LEU A 170 8.03 -33.97 13.91
C LEU A 170 6.71 -34.74 13.85
N LEU A 171 5.60 -34.02 13.91
CA LEU A 171 4.29 -34.57 13.61
C LEU A 171 4.04 -34.38 12.11
N PRO A 172 3.67 -35.43 11.35
CA PRO A 172 3.47 -35.34 9.91
C PRO A 172 2.56 -34.19 9.48
N GLU A 173 1.47 -33.94 10.19
CA GLU A 173 0.50 -32.88 9.88
C GLU A 173 1.02 -31.45 10.04
N ASN A 174 2.20 -31.29 10.67
CA ASN A 174 2.88 -30.00 10.85
C ASN A 174 4.08 -29.84 9.92
N VAL A 175 4.24 -30.72 8.91
CA VAL A 175 5.30 -30.65 7.91
C VAL A 175 4.71 -30.30 6.54
N CYS A 176 5.29 -29.30 5.90
CA CYS A 176 5.01 -28.94 4.51
C CYS A 176 6.27 -29.07 3.67
N LEU A 177 6.27 -29.95 2.67
CA LEU A 177 7.33 -30.10 1.69
C LEU A 177 7.00 -29.31 0.42
N ILE A 178 7.94 -28.53 -0.09
CA ILE A 178 7.75 -27.61 -1.21
C ILE A 178 8.92 -27.76 -2.19
N GLY A 179 8.61 -27.86 -3.49
CA GLY A 179 9.61 -27.86 -4.57
C GLY A 179 10.01 -29.25 -5.08
N ALA A 180 9.40 -30.31 -4.56
CA ALA A 180 9.70 -31.68 -4.97
C ALA A 180 9.44 -31.89 -6.47
N ARG A 181 10.44 -32.44 -7.16
CA ARG A 181 10.39 -32.81 -8.58
C ARG A 181 11.21 -34.05 -8.94
N SER A 182 12.13 -34.46 -8.07
CA SER A 182 12.96 -35.66 -8.21
C SER A 182 12.68 -36.59 -7.03
N PHE A 183 11.75 -37.54 -7.19
CA PHE A 183 11.36 -38.45 -6.11
C PHE A 183 10.73 -39.73 -6.66
N GLU A 184 10.70 -40.77 -5.84
CA GLU A 184 10.03 -42.02 -6.20
C GLU A 184 8.56 -41.99 -5.78
N PRO A 185 7.62 -42.58 -6.56
CA PRO A 185 6.21 -42.60 -6.19
C PRO A 185 5.95 -43.16 -4.79
N ALA A 186 6.72 -44.15 -4.34
CA ALA A 186 6.59 -44.77 -3.03
C ALA A 186 6.71 -43.75 -1.88
N GLU A 187 7.64 -42.79 -1.99
CA GLU A 187 7.81 -41.71 -1.02
C GLU A 187 6.58 -40.82 -0.96
N GLN A 188 6.09 -40.38 -2.11
CA GLN A 188 4.92 -39.52 -2.21
C GLN A 188 3.68 -40.17 -1.61
N TRP A 189 3.44 -41.45 -1.92
CA TRP A 189 2.33 -42.23 -1.34
C TRP A 189 2.46 -42.33 0.17
N ARG A 190 3.67 -42.52 0.70
CA ARG A 190 3.91 -42.65 2.13
C ARG A 190 3.69 -41.31 2.85
N LEU A 191 4.27 -40.22 2.36
CA LEU A 191 4.10 -38.88 2.92
C LEU A 191 2.62 -38.47 2.95
N ALA A 192 1.89 -38.74 1.87
CA ALA A 192 0.44 -38.51 1.81
C ALA A 192 -0.34 -39.34 2.84
N ARG A 193 0.04 -40.61 3.06
CA ARG A 193 -0.58 -41.46 4.08
C ARG A 193 -0.29 -41.00 5.51
N LEU A 194 0.92 -40.49 5.76
CA LEU A 194 1.32 -39.95 7.06
C LEU A 194 0.63 -38.60 7.35
N GLY A 195 0.22 -37.86 6.32
CA GLY A 195 -0.43 -36.56 6.46
C GLY A 195 0.51 -35.37 6.27
N VAL A 196 1.70 -35.60 5.71
CA VAL A 196 2.61 -34.52 5.28
C VAL A 196 2.02 -33.85 4.05
N ARG A 197 2.00 -32.51 4.06
CA ARG A 197 1.53 -31.73 2.92
C ARG A 197 2.68 -31.56 1.92
N VAL A 198 2.51 -32.02 0.70
CA VAL A 198 3.52 -31.92 -0.36
C VAL A 198 3.03 -30.99 -1.46
N TYR A 199 3.86 -30.04 -1.85
CA TYR A 199 3.70 -29.16 -3.02
C TYR A 199 4.85 -29.42 -3.98
N THR A 200 4.52 -29.95 -5.15
CA THR A 200 5.49 -30.23 -6.21
C THR A 200 5.87 -28.95 -6.96
N MET A 201 6.91 -28.98 -7.80
CA MET A 201 7.18 -27.84 -8.70
C MET A 201 6.00 -27.50 -9.63
N ALA A 202 5.23 -28.50 -10.06
CA ALA A 202 4.02 -28.23 -10.84
C ALA A 202 2.95 -27.43 -10.08
N ASP A 203 2.90 -27.57 -8.74
CA ASP A 203 2.05 -26.73 -7.90
C ASP A 203 2.59 -25.30 -7.80
N VAL A 204 3.91 -25.16 -7.64
CA VAL A 204 4.62 -23.86 -7.60
C VAL A 204 4.39 -23.08 -8.89
N GLU A 205 4.64 -23.69 -10.05
CA GLU A 205 4.43 -23.06 -11.36
C GLU A 205 2.97 -22.62 -11.56
N LYS A 206 2.01 -23.41 -11.07
CA LYS A 206 0.59 -23.13 -11.25
C LYS A 206 0.06 -22.03 -10.33
N ARG A 207 0.61 -21.90 -9.12
CA ARG A 207 0.03 -21.09 -8.04
C ARG A 207 0.92 -19.92 -7.59
N GLY A 208 2.20 -19.95 -7.94
CA GLY A 208 3.24 -19.09 -7.38
C GLY A 208 3.71 -19.57 -6.01
N LEU A 209 5.01 -19.47 -5.76
CA LEU A 209 5.64 -19.93 -4.52
C LEU A 209 5.13 -19.18 -3.29
N VAL A 210 4.96 -17.86 -3.37
CA VAL A 210 4.51 -17.02 -2.25
C VAL A 210 3.17 -17.52 -1.71
N ALA A 211 2.20 -17.79 -2.58
CA ALA A 211 0.88 -18.28 -2.18
C ALA A 211 0.94 -19.67 -1.53
N ILE A 212 1.86 -20.54 -1.99
CA ILE A 212 2.09 -21.86 -1.39
C ILE A 212 2.75 -21.71 -0.01
N LEU A 213 3.76 -20.86 0.12
CA LEU A 213 4.44 -20.62 1.39
C LEU A 213 3.49 -20.00 2.42
N GLU A 214 2.55 -19.14 2.02
CA GLU A 214 1.51 -18.63 2.92
C GLU A 214 0.57 -19.75 3.43
N GLU A 215 0.15 -20.67 2.55
CA GLU A 215 -0.64 -21.84 2.95
C GLU A 215 0.17 -22.75 3.89
N ALA A 216 1.43 -23.01 3.54
CA ALA A 216 2.34 -23.81 4.36
C ALA A 216 2.55 -23.18 5.73
N HIS A 217 2.79 -21.87 5.81
CA HIS A 217 2.92 -21.11 7.05
C HIS A 217 1.71 -21.29 7.96
N ALA A 218 0.50 -21.16 7.40
CA ALA A 218 -0.74 -21.35 8.14
C ALA A 218 -0.88 -22.79 8.69
N ILE A 219 -0.39 -23.80 7.97
CA ILE A 219 -0.38 -25.20 8.42
C ILE A 219 0.63 -25.38 9.55
N VAL A 220 1.90 -25.01 9.33
CA VAL A 220 3.01 -25.29 10.25
C VAL A 220 2.96 -24.46 11.54
N THR A 221 2.16 -23.40 11.60
CA THR A 221 1.99 -22.54 12.79
C THR A 221 0.70 -22.81 13.56
N ARG A 222 -0.21 -23.65 13.04
CA ARG A 222 -1.57 -23.81 13.59
C ARG A 222 -1.62 -24.36 15.01
N THR A 223 -0.83 -25.41 15.28
CA THR A 223 -0.85 -26.18 16.54
C THR A 223 0.55 -26.42 17.08
N THR A 224 1.49 -25.52 16.78
CA THR A 224 2.92 -25.69 17.05
C THR A 224 3.45 -24.58 17.95
N ALA A 225 4.61 -24.84 18.58
CA ALA A 225 5.35 -23.87 19.38
C ALA A 225 6.03 -22.76 18.54
N GLY A 226 5.98 -22.90 17.22
CA GLY A 226 6.73 -22.14 16.22
C GLY A 226 7.08 -23.06 15.04
N TYR A 227 7.73 -22.50 14.03
CA TYR A 227 8.08 -23.23 12.81
C TYR A 227 9.55 -23.06 12.44
N GLY A 228 10.09 -24.02 11.73
CA GLY A 228 11.41 -23.97 11.12
C GLY A 228 11.36 -23.89 9.61
N ILE A 229 12.48 -23.52 9.00
CA ILE A 229 12.71 -23.62 7.56
C ILE A 229 13.96 -24.48 7.35
N THR A 230 13.84 -25.59 6.64
CA THR A 230 14.97 -26.30 6.06
C THR A 230 14.95 -26.16 4.55
N LEU A 231 16.13 -25.93 3.98
CA LEU A 231 16.32 -25.66 2.57
C LEU A 231 17.49 -26.48 2.05
N ASP A 232 17.21 -27.35 1.10
CA ASP A 232 18.22 -27.93 0.24
C ASP A 232 18.48 -26.97 -0.93
N VAL A 233 19.76 -26.67 -1.21
CA VAL A 233 20.12 -25.71 -2.26
C VAL A 233 19.73 -26.24 -3.64
N ASP A 234 19.62 -27.57 -3.82
CA ASP A 234 19.19 -28.17 -5.08
C ASP A 234 17.75 -27.85 -5.51
N VAL A 235 16.92 -27.30 -4.61
CA VAL A 235 15.56 -26.86 -4.95
C VAL A 235 15.58 -25.65 -5.89
N ILE A 236 16.66 -24.86 -5.85
CA ILE A 236 16.86 -23.66 -6.65
C ILE A 236 17.34 -24.08 -8.04
N ASP A 237 16.89 -23.38 -9.09
CA ASP A 237 17.36 -23.70 -10.43
C ASP A 237 18.90 -23.57 -10.52
N PRO A 238 19.62 -24.55 -11.09
CA PRO A 238 21.08 -24.50 -11.23
C PRO A 238 21.60 -23.29 -12.01
N THR A 239 20.77 -22.59 -12.80
CA THR A 239 21.17 -21.31 -13.41
C THR A 239 21.47 -20.24 -12.36
N ASP A 240 20.75 -20.27 -11.24
CA ASP A 240 20.86 -19.30 -10.15
C ASP A 240 21.76 -19.81 -9.02
N ALA A 241 21.73 -21.13 -8.75
CA ALA A 241 22.51 -21.79 -7.69
C ALA A 241 23.35 -22.98 -8.23
N PRO A 242 24.38 -22.74 -9.05
CA PRO A 242 25.19 -23.83 -9.63
C PRO A 242 26.01 -24.63 -8.59
N GLY A 243 26.26 -24.04 -7.41
CA GLY A 243 27.07 -24.59 -6.33
C GLY A 243 26.33 -25.58 -5.44
N THR A 244 25.70 -26.60 -6.01
CA THR A 244 25.03 -27.70 -5.26
C THR A 244 25.61 -29.08 -5.58
N GLY A 245 25.52 -30.01 -4.63
CA GLY A 245 25.95 -31.40 -4.78
C GLY A 245 25.14 -32.16 -5.84
N SER A 246 23.83 -31.89 -5.91
CA SER A 246 22.85 -32.60 -6.73
C SER A 246 22.00 -31.64 -7.58
N PRO A 247 22.56 -30.95 -8.59
CA PRO A 247 21.82 -29.93 -9.34
C PRO A 247 20.64 -30.53 -10.12
N GLU A 248 19.43 -30.05 -9.81
CA GLU A 248 18.19 -30.48 -10.45
C GLU A 248 17.59 -29.32 -11.29
N PRO A 249 17.54 -29.40 -12.64
CA PRO A 249 16.95 -28.34 -13.46
C PRO A 249 15.44 -28.13 -13.24
N GLY A 250 14.92 -26.96 -13.62
CA GLY A 250 13.50 -26.63 -13.45
C GLY A 250 13.14 -26.35 -11.99
N GLY A 251 14.09 -25.75 -11.26
CA GLY A 251 13.96 -25.41 -9.85
C GLY A 251 13.28 -24.06 -9.63
N ILE A 252 13.16 -23.68 -8.37
CA ILE A 252 12.63 -22.38 -7.97
C ILE A 252 13.64 -21.29 -8.38
N ALA A 253 13.16 -20.19 -8.98
CA ALA A 253 14.00 -19.04 -9.28
C ALA A 253 14.47 -18.36 -7.99
N ALA A 254 15.72 -17.88 -7.94
CA ALA A 254 16.30 -17.33 -6.72
C ALA A 254 15.54 -16.12 -6.16
N ASP A 255 15.04 -15.24 -7.03
CA ASP A 255 14.23 -14.08 -6.65
C ASP A 255 12.89 -14.49 -6.04
N GLU A 256 12.19 -15.45 -6.66
CA GLU A 256 10.93 -16.00 -6.16
C GLU A 256 11.10 -16.62 -4.77
N LEU A 257 12.20 -17.35 -4.54
CA LEU A 257 12.51 -17.95 -3.24
C LEU A 257 12.79 -16.89 -2.16
N ILE A 258 13.58 -15.87 -2.50
CA ILE A 258 13.89 -14.75 -1.60
C ILE A 258 12.61 -14.01 -1.20
N ASP A 259 11.74 -13.70 -2.16
CA ASP A 259 10.47 -13.04 -1.89
C ASP A 259 9.52 -13.91 -1.07
N GLY A 260 9.50 -15.21 -1.34
CA GLY A 260 8.77 -16.22 -0.56
C GLY A 260 9.21 -16.27 0.91
N ILE A 261 10.52 -16.37 1.16
CA ILE A 261 11.08 -16.39 2.53
C ILE A 261 10.82 -15.06 3.24
N ARG A 262 10.94 -13.92 2.54
CA ARG A 262 10.64 -12.60 3.10
C ARG A 262 9.16 -12.47 3.50
N ALA A 263 8.25 -12.99 2.69
CA ALA A 263 6.83 -13.00 3.01
C ALA A 263 6.53 -13.83 4.29
N LEU A 264 7.22 -14.97 4.47
CA LEU A 264 7.12 -15.77 5.69
C LEU A 264 7.62 -15.01 6.93
N THR A 265 8.81 -14.41 6.85
CA THR A 265 9.46 -13.79 8.02
C THR A 265 8.83 -12.48 8.43
N THR A 266 8.20 -11.77 7.49
CA THR A 266 7.36 -10.58 7.78
C THR A 266 6.14 -10.94 8.63
N ARG A 267 5.63 -12.18 8.55
CA ARG A 267 4.47 -12.64 9.34
C ARG A 267 4.87 -13.05 10.75
N SER A 268 5.94 -13.84 10.89
CA SER A 268 6.45 -14.29 12.19
C SER A 268 7.87 -14.84 12.03
N GLN A 269 8.76 -14.60 12.99
CA GLN A 269 10.12 -15.14 12.97
C GLN A 269 10.12 -16.69 13.11
N PRO A 270 10.88 -17.43 12.26
CA PRO A 270 11.09 -18.87 12.46
C PRO A 270 11.88 -19.17 13.75
N LEU A 271 11.92 -20.43 14.16
CA LEU A 271 12.68 -20.90 15.32
C LEU A 271 14.16 -21.15 14.99
N ALA A 272 14.44 -21.54 13.75
CA ALA A 272 15.77 -21.81 13.21
C ALA A 272 15.73 -21.84 11.68
N LEU A 273 16.91 -21.76 11.07
CA LEU A 273 17.13 -21.98 9.65
C LEU A 273 18.16 -23.08 9.45
N GLU A 274 17.91 -23.98 8.51
CA GLU A 274 18.90 -24.91 7.98
C GLU A 274 19.06 -24.70 6.48
N ILE A 275 20.31 -24.68 5.99
CA ILE A 275 20.64 -24.74 4.57
C ILE A 275 21.65 -25.88 4.36
N ALA A 276 21.36 -26.82 3.45
CA ALA A 276 22.19 -27.97 3.14
C ALA A 276 22.74 -27.94 1.69
N GLU A 277 23.58 -28.91 1.34
CA GLU A 277 24.05 -29.19 -0.05
C GLU A 277 24.88 -28.11 -0.77
N PHE A 278 25.36 -27.08 -0.07
CA PHE A 278 26.28 -26.13 -0.69
C PHE A 278 27.63 -26.77 -1.09
N ASN A 279 27.92 -26.77 -2.39
CA ASN A 279 29.18 -27.24 -2.99
C ASN A 279 30.02 -26.06 -3.51
N PRO A 280 31.04 -25.59 -2.75
CA PRO A 280 31.86 -24.46 -3.16
C PRO A 280 32.72 -24.75 -4.40
N HIS A 281 32.98 -26.02 -4.73
CA HIS A 281 33.78 -26.39 -5.91
C HIS A 281 32.99 -26.27 -7.22
N ARG A 282 31.66 -26.17 -7.14
CA ARG A 282 30.76 -25.90 -8.27
C ARG A 282 30.22 -24.47 -8.25
N ASP A 283 30.61 -23.68 -7.25
CA ASP A 283 30.08 -22.33 -7.07
C ASP A 283 30.78 -21.32 -7.99
N GLU A 284 30.28 -21.23 -9.23
CA GLU A 284 30.80 -20.31 -10.23
C GLU A 284 30.72 -18.85 -9.74
N HIS A 285 31.89 -18.25 -9.56
CA HIS A 285 32.05 -16.85 -9.10
C HIS A 285 31.43 -16.55 -7.73
N GLY A 286 31.20 -17.55 -6.88
CA GLY A 286 30.62 -17.33 -5.54
C GLY A 286 29.12 -16.99 -5.54
N ARG A 287 28.42 -17.29 -6.64
CA ARG A 287 27.01 -16.93 -6.85
C ARG A 287 26.09 -17.58 -5.80
N THR A 288 26.29 -18.86 -5.56
CA THR A 288 25.50 -19.67 -4.63
C THR A 288 25.79 -19.27 -3.19
N ALA A 289 27.05 -19.02 -2.83
CA ALA A 289 27.40 -18.49 -1.51
C ALA A 289 26.77 -17.11 -1.23
N ALA A 290 26.70 -16.24 -2.25
CA ALA A 290 26.02 -14.95 -2.13
C ALA A 290 24.51 -15.14 -1.93
N LEU A 291 23.88 -16.02 -2.71
CA LEU A 291 22.46 -16.34 -2.56
C LEU A 291 22.12 -16.94 -1.19
N ILE A 292 22.94 -17.86 -0.68
CA ILE A 292 22.81 -18.41 0.68
C ILE A 292 22.85 -17.28 1.72
N THR A 293 23.73 -16.30 1.52
CA THR A 293 23.79 -15.12 2.41
C THR A 293 22.51 -14.31 2.36
N ASP A 294 21.94 -14.09 1.17
CA ASP A 294 20.69 -13.36 0.99
C ASP A 294 19.49 -14.11 1.60
N ILE A 295 19.46 -15.44 1.48
CA ILE A 295 18.47 -16.32 2.11
C ILE A 295 18.55 -16.18 3.64
N VAL A 296 19.76 -16.24 4.20
CA VAL A 296 19.98 -16.09 5.65
C VAL A 296 19.53 -14.70 6.11
N GLU A 297 19.91 -13.63 5.43
CA GLU A 297 19.47 -12.26 5.74
C GLU A 297 17.93 -12.15 5.72
N CYS A 298 17.26 -12.71 4.71
CA CYS A 298 15.80 -12.69 4.60
C CYS A 298 15.11 -13.51 5.69
N ALA A 299 15.65 -14.69 6.04
CA ALA A 299 15.14 -15.55 7.11
C ALA A 299 15.29 -14.91 8.50
N LEU A 300 16.23 -13.98 8.65
CA LEU A 300 16.47 -13.24 9.89
C LEU A 300 15.64 -11.95 9.99
N GLY A 301 14.89 -11.59 8.94
CA GLY A 301 14.14 -10.33 8.87
C GLY A 301 15.05 -9.09 8.76
N VAL A 302 16.29 -9.28 8.33
CA VAL A 302 17.33 -8.24 8.28
C VAL A 302 17.37 -7.66 6.87
N ARG A 303 17.18 -6.35 6.73
CA ARG A 303 17.32 -5.68 5.42
C ARG A 303 18.81 -5.62 5.03
N SER A 304 19.15 -6.22 3.89
CA SER A 304 20.48 -6.06 3.27
C SER A 304 20.73 -4.59 2.94
N ARG A 305 21.93 -4.05 3.23
CA ARG A 305 22.34 -2.72 2.70
C ARG A 305 22.43 -2.68 1.17
N PHE A 306 22.31 -3.82 0.50
CA PHE A 306 22.30 -3.95 -0.95
C PHE A 306 20.89 -4.15 -1.54
N SER A 307 19.83 -4.22 -0.72
CA SER A 307 18.46 -4.16 -1.25
C SER A 307 18.18 -2.75 -1.75
N GLU A 308 17.52 -2.62 -2.90
CA GLU A 308 17.06 -1.31 -3.36
C GLU A 308 16.16 -0.66 -2.29
N PRO A 309 16.31 0.66 -2.05
CA PRO A 309 15.44 1.36 -1.11
C PRO A 309 13.99 1.24 -1.57
N SER A 310 13.09 0.99 -0.62
CA SER A 310 11.65 0.97 -0.87
C SER A 310 11.19 2.31 -1.44
N ALA A 311 10.05 2.30 -2.17
CA ALA A 311 9.51 3.54 -2.72
C ALA A 311 9.25 4.62 -1.64
N LEU A 312 8.89 4.21 -0.42
CA LEU A 312 8.74 5.12 0.72
C LEU A 312 10.06 5.76 1.12
N GLU A 313 11.15 4.99 1.24
CA GLU A 313 12.48 5.52 1.60
C GLU A 313 13.01 6.47 0.52
N VAL A 314 12.77 6.15 -0.75
CA VAL A 314 13.10 7.03 -1.87
C VAL A 314 12.30 8.33 -1.79
N GLU A 315 10.97 8.26 -1.57
CA GLU A 315 10.14 9.45 -1.46
C GLU A 315 10.55 10.31 -0.26
N ASP A 316 10.73 9.74 0.93
CA ASP A 316 11.15 10.45 2.14
C ASP A 316 12.52 11.15 1.98
N THR A 317 13.40 10.57 1.15
CA THR A 317 14.73 11.15 0.87
C THR A 317 14.65 12.37 -0.06
N TYR A 318 13.82 12.30 -1.10
CA TYR A 318 13.83 13.28 -2.19
C TYR A 318 12.65 14.25 -2.19
N ALA A 319 11.56 13.96 -1.48
CA ALA A 319 10.38 14.80 -1.43
C ALA A 319 10.50 15.92 -0.39
N ALA A 320 9.97 17.10 -0.73
CA ALA A 320 9.76 18.15 0.26
C ALA A 320 8.66 17.70 1.26
N PRO A 321 8.81 17.94 2.58
CA PRO A 321 7.89 17.47 3.61
C PRO A 321 6.60 18.33 3.70
N ILE A 322 5.91 18.49 2.57
CA ILE A 322 4.68 19.30 2.43
C ILE A 322 3.39 18.46 2.51
N TYR A 323 3.52 17.14 2.69
CA TYR A 323 2.43 16.18 2.90
C TYR A 323 2.73 15.25 4.09
N ALA A 324 1.67 14.66 4.63
CA ALA A 324 1.75 13.61 5.66
C ALA A 324 0.96 12.37 5.19
N PRO A 325 1.48 11.60 4.21
CA PRO A 325 0.83 10.43 3.65
C PRO A 325 0.70 9.30 4.70
N PHE A 326 -0.11 8.28 4.38
CA PHE A 326 -0.03 7.01 5.09
C PHE A 326 1.17 6.21 4.55
N PRO A 327 1.85 5.40 5.38
CA PRO A 327 3.05 4.66 4.97
C PRO A 327 2.67 3.46 4.10
N MET A 328 2.18 3.72 2.89
CA MET A 328 1.77 2.70 1.93
C MET A 328 1.99 3.19 0.50
N VAL A 329 2.30 2.25 -0.39
CA VAL A 329 2.60 2.54 -1.80
C VAL A 329 1.48 1.94 -2.67
N LEU A 330 0.71 2.80 -3.32
CA LEU A 330 -0.35 2.38 -4.24
C LEU A 330 0.20 2.26 -5.67
N VAL A 331 -0.02 1.11 -6.30
CA VAL A 331 0.57 0.78 -7.62
C VAL A 331 -0.47 0.57 -8.72
N ARG A 332 -1.75 0.44 -8.36
CA ARG A 332 -2.84 0.26 -9.34
C ARG A 332 -4.14 0.85 -8.84
N GLY A 333 -4.92 1.42 -9.77
CA GLY A 333 -6.29 1.86 -9.53
C GLY A 333 -7.22 1.46 -10.68
N ALA A 334 -8.41 0.97 -10.33
CA ALA A 334 -9.45 0.59 -11.28
C ALA A 334 -10.85 0.70 -10.64
N GLY A 335 -11.75 1.47 -11.28
CA GLY A 335 -13.09 1.69 -10.76
C GLY A 335 -13.04 2.39 -9.40
N VAL A 336 -13.66 1.81 -8.36
CA VAL A 336 -13.64 2.35 -7.00
C VAL A 336 -12.48 1.84 -6.14
N TYR A 337 -11.58 1.03 -6.70
CA TYR A 337 -10.57 0.31 -5.94
C TYR A 337 -9.15 0.78 -6.26
N LEU A 338 -8.29 0.69 -5.26
CA LEU A 338 -6.85 0.87 -5.31
C LEU A 338 -6.16 -0.39 -4.80
N TRP A 339 -4.94 -0.66 -5.28
CA TRP A 339 -4.10 -1.77 -4.82
C TRP A 339 -2.73 -1.25 -4.44
N ASP A 340 -2.19 -1.77 -3.33
CA ASP A 340 -0.82 -1.51 -2.92
C ASP A 340 0.19 -2.45 -3.60
N GLU A 341 1.48 -2.22 -3.35
CA GLU A 341 2.59 -3.04 -3.83
C GLU A 341 2.54 -4.51 -3.36
N ASN A 342 1.79 -4.80 -2.29
CA ASN A 342 1.53 -6.16 -1.80
C ASN A 342 0.24 -6.77 -2.39
N HIS A 343 -0.33 -6.15 -3.43
CA HIS A 343 -1.59 -6.53 -4.07
C HIS A 343 -2.83 -6.50 -3.15
N THR A 344 -2.75 -5.84 -1.99
CA THR A 344 -3.90 -5.64 -1.11
C THR A 344 -4.86 -4.65 -1.75
N ARG A 345 -6.13 -5.05 -1.86
CA ARG A 345 -7.19 -4.23 -2.45
C ARG A 345 -7.89 -3.36 -1.41
N TYR A 346 -8.05 -2.08 -1.71
CA TYR A 346 -8.75 -1.10 -0.89
C TYR A 346 -9.87 -0.40 -1.64
N LEU A 347 -10.99 -0.14 -0.96
CA LEU A 347 -12.06 0.72 -1.46
C LEU A 347 -11.66 2.19 -1.24
N ASP A 348 -11.57 2.96 -2.33
CA ASP A 348 -11.25 4.38 -2.28
C ASP A 348 -12.49 5.21 -1.95
N MET A 349 -12.52 5.75 -0.74
CA MET A 349 -13.54 6.68 -0.27
C MET A 349 -13.07 8.14 -0.26
N LEU A 350 -11.90 8.46 -0.83
CA LEU A 350 -11.42 9.84 -0.97
C LEU A 350 -11.54 10.35 -2.42
N GLY A 351 -11.34 9.46 -3.40
CA GLY A 351 -11.47 9.76 -4.83
C GLY A 351 -10.55 10.88 -5.29
N GLY A 352 -9.34 10.96 -4.73
CA GLY A 352 -8.40 12.07 -5.01
C GLY A 352 -8.99 13.45 -4.69
N TYR A 353 -9.67 13.59 -3.55
CA TYR A 353 -10.38 14.81 -3.15
C TYR A 353 -11.48 15.23 -4.14
N SER A 354 -12.23 14.24 -4.67
CA SER A 354 -13.24 14.35 -5.75
C SER A 354 -12.72 14.47 -7.18
N ALA A 355 -11.40 14.33 -7.42
CA ALA A 355 -10.84 14.34 -8.78
C ALA A 355 -11.15 13.07 -9.60
N VAL A 356 -11.32 11.92 -8.94
CA VAL A 356 -11.56 10.62 -9.57
C VAL A 356 -13.04 10.28 -9.56
N SER A 357 -13.88 11.20 -10.03
CA SER A 357 -15.34 11.05 -9.92
C SER A 357 -15.92 9.92 -10.78
N LEU A 358 -15.28 9.55 -11.90
CA LEU A 358 -15.72 8.45 -12.77
C LEU A 358 -15.01 7.11 -12.51
N GLY A 359 -14.27 7.02 -11.39
CA GLY A 359 -13.45 5.86 -11.05
C GLY A 359 -12.04 5.93 -11.64
N HIS A 360 -11.14 5.20 -11.00
CA HIS A 360 -9.73 5.10 -11.39
C HIS A 360 -9.60 4.45 -12.76
N SER A 361 -8.76 5.03 -13.61
CA SER A 361 -8.43 4.51 -14.94
C SER A 361 -9.67 4.19 -15.79
N ASN A 362 -10.68 5.07 -15.78
CA ASN A 362 -11.90 4.87 -16.55
C ASN A 362 -11.58 4.55 -18.03
N PRO A 363 -12.00 3.40 -18.58
CA PRO A 363 -11.54 2.95 -19.91
C PRO A 363 -11.85 3.91 -21.05
N GLU A 364 -13.00 4.59 -21.02
CA GLU A 364 -13.39 5.55 -22.06
C GLU A 364 -12.52 6.82 -22.00
N VAL A 365 -12.23 7.31 -20.79
CA VAL A 365 -11.37 8.49 -20.60
C VAL A 365 -9.91 8.17 -20.94
N VAL A 366 -9.41 6.99 -20.55
CA VAL A 366 -8.08 6.51 -20.91
C VAL A 366 -7.96 6.36 -22.44
N PHE A 367 -8.99 5.84 -23.11
CA PHE A 367 -9.01 5.76 -24.57
C PHE A 367 -8.92 7.16 -25.20
N ALA A 368 -9.71 8.12 -24.73
CA ALA A 368 -9.67 9.51 -25.22
C ALA A 368 -8.28 10.14 -25.03
N LEU A 369 -7.65 9.91 -23.87
CA LEU A 369 -6.29 10.35 -23.57
C LEU A 369 -5.29 9.75 -24.57
N VAL A 370 -5.27 8.42 -24.72
CA VAL A 370 -4.30 7.73 -25.59
C VAL A 370 -4.50 8.10 -27.06
N ALA A 371 -5.74 8.15 -27.52
CA ALA A 371 -6.07 8.50 -28.90
C ALA A 371 -5.63 9.93 -29.24
N GLN A 372 -5.89 10.89 -28.34
CA GLN A 372 -5.49 12.26 -28.56
C GLN A 372 -3.98 12.45 -28.43
N ALA A 373 -3.31 11.76 -27.50
CA ALA A 373 -1.86 11.81 -27.34
C ALA A 373 -1.12 11.32 -28.60
N LYS A 374 -1.64 10.29 -29.28
CA LYS A 374 -1.12 9.80 -30.56
C LYS A 374 -1.32 10.77 -31.72
N THR A 375 -2.24 11.72 -31.58
CA THR A 375 -2.62 12.67 -32.63
C THR A 375 -1.93 14.01 -32.43
N LEU A 376 -2.20 14.69 -31.32
CA LEU A 376 -1.68 16.02 -31.00
C LEU A 376 -1.89 16.35 -29.52
N ALA A 377 -0.80 16.55 -28.77
CA ALA A 377 -0.88 16.82 -27.34
C ALA A 377 -0.85 18.32 -26.99
N LEU A 378 0.01 19.12 -27.63
CA LEU A 378 0.22 20.54 -27.29
C LEU A 378 0.57 21.38 -28.53
N THR A 379 -0.02 22.57 -28.63
CA THR A 379 0.25 23.54 -29.71
C THR A 379 0.63 24.94 -29.20
N SER A 380 0.63 25.16 -27.88
CA SER A 380 0.40 26.47 -27.25
C SER A 380 -0.94 27.10 -27.66
N ARG A 381 -1.21 28.34 -27.19
CA ARG A 381 -2.34 29.17 -27.63
C ARG A 381 -2.01 30.13 -28.79
N VAL A 382 -0.79 30.07 -29.34
CA VAL A 382 -0.42 30.81 -30.55
C VAL A 382 -1.16 30.26 -31.77
N TYR A 383 -1.30 28.92 -31.83
CA TYR A 383 -2.04 28.23 -32.88
C TYR A 383 -3.37 27.70 -32.35
N ARG A 384 -4.36 27.60 -33.24
CA ARG A 384 -5.63 26.94 -32.94
C ARG A 384 -5.48 25.43 -33.09
N ASN A 385 -6.28 24.69 -32.33
CA ASN A 385 -6.46 23.24 -32.48
C ASN A 385 -7.96 22.92 -32.58
N ASP A 386 -8.29 21.67 -32.92
CA ASP A 386 -9.66 21.21 -33.19
C ASP A 386 -10.45 20.81 -31.93
N LYS A 387 -9.79 20.50 -30.82
CA LYS A 387 -10.44 20.07 -29.56
C LYS A 387 -10.82 21.22 -28.64
N LEU A 388 -9.97 22.24 -28.52
CA LEU A 388 -10.21 23.37 -27.64
C LEU A 388 -11.55 24.09 -27.94
N PRO A 389 -11.91 24.42 -29.19
CA PRO A 389 -13.19 25.06 -29.48
C PRO A 389 -14.40 24.24 -29.01
N GLN A 390 -14.30 22.91 -29.06
CA GLN A 390 -15.36 22.00 -28.61
C GLN A 390 -15.50 22.04 -27.09
N LEU A 391 -14.38 21.97 -26.36
CA LEU A 391 -14.38 22.11 -24.90
C LEU A 391 -14.95 23.48 -24.47
N LEU A 392 -14.48 24.57 -25.08
CA LEU A 392 -14.95 25.92 -24.74
C LEU A 392 -16.46 26.04 -24.93
N LYS A 393 -16.99 25.55 -26.05
CA LYS A 393 -18.44 25.54 -26.32
C LYS A 393 -19.19 24.70 -25.30
N ARG A 394 -18.70 23.48 -25.00
CA ARG A 394 -19.37 22.55 -24.08
C ARG A 394 -19.46 23.14 -22.68
N LEU A 395 -18.34 23.63 -22.14
CA LEU A 395 -18.30 24.24 -20.80
C LEU A 395 -19.16 25.49 -20.68
N ALA A 396 -19.11 26.40 -21.66
CA ALA A 396 -19.96 27.59 -21.66
C ALA A 396 -21.45 27.22 -21.68
N THR A 397 -21.83 26.26 -22.53
CA THR A 397 -23.22 25.80 -22.65
C THR A 397 -23.71 25.14 -21.38
N LEU A 398 -22.91 24.23 -20.80
CA LEU A 398 -23.23 23.52 -19.57
C LEU A 398 -23.45 24.49 -18.40
N ALA A 399 -22.55 25.45 -18.23
CA ALA A 399 -22.66 26.45 -17.16
C ALA A 399 -23.72 27.53 -17.41
N GLY A 400 -24.33 27.58 -18.61
CA GLY A 400 -25.25 28.65 -19.00
C GLY A 400 -24.58 30.03 -19.07
N LEU A 401 -23.27 30.07 -19.36
CA LEU A 401 -22.42 31.26 -19.41
C LEU A 401 -21.79 31.43 -20.82
N ASP A 402 -20.96 32.46 -21.01
CA ASP A 402 -20.59 32.90 -22.36
C ASP A 402 -19.19 32.52 -22.80
N GLN A 403 -18.20 32.60 -21.91
CA GLN A 403 -16.78 32.51 -22.26
C GLN A 403 -15.98 31.74 -21.21
N VAL A 404 -14.90 31.12 -21.65
CA VAL A 404 -14.09 30.20 -20.84
C VAL A 404 -12.61 30.53 -20.97
N ILE A 405 -11.90 30.57 -19.85
CA ILE A 405 -10.45 30.57 -19.75
C ILE A 405 -10.01 29.20 -19.23
N PRO A 406 -9.51 28.30 -20.09
CA PRO A 406 -9.01 27.00 -19.66
C PRO A 406 -7.62 27.14 -19.01
N THR A 407 -7.40 26.39 -17.94
CA THR A 407 -6.19 26.35 -17.13
C THR A 407 -5.85 24.90 -16.75
N ASN A 408 -4.81 24.67 -15.96
CA ASN A 408 -4.34 23.34 -15.59
C ASN A 408 -4.84 22.96 -14.19
N THR A 409 -4.66 23.84 -13.20
CA THR A 409 -5.06 23.56 -11.81
C THR A 409 -6.17 24.49 -11.33
N GLY A 410 -6.93 24.05 -10.32
CA GLY A 410 -8.01 24.86 -9.74
C GLY A 410 -7.53 26.24 -9.26
N LEU A 411 -6.32 26.33 -8.70
CA LEU A 411 -5.76 27.61 -8.27
C LEU A 411 -5.48 28.57 -9.44
N GLU A 412 -5.13 28.06 -10.63
CA GLU A 412 -4.95 28.92 -11.81
C GLU A 412 -6.29 29.45 -12.31
N ALA A 413 -7.35 28.64 -12.24
CA ALA A 413 -8.71 29.08 -12.56
C ALA A 413 -9.21 30.13 -11.56
N VAL A 414 -8.90 29.97 -10.26
CA VAL A 414 -9.16 31.00 -9.24
C VAL A 414 -8.39 32.28 -9.55
N GLU A 415 -7.09 32.22 -9.85
CA GLU A 415 -6.30 33.39 -10.24
C GLU A 415 -6.86 34.10 -11.49
N ALA A 416 -7.35 33.33 -12.47
CA ALA A 416 -8.05 33.89 -13.63
C ALA A 416 -9.32 34.64 -13.21
N GLY A 417 -10.11 34.08 -12.29
CA GLY A 417 -11.29 34.71 -11.69
C GLY A 417 -10.97 35.98 -10.90
N LEU A 418 -9.92 35.96 -10.06
CA LEU A 418 -9.47 37.13 -9.29
C LEU A 418 -9.02 38.28 -10.22
N LYS A 419 -8.26 37.95 -11.27
CA LYS A 419 -7.84 38.92 -12.29
C LYS A 419 -9.04 39.50 -13.05
N ALA A 420 -10.01 38.65 -13.43
CA ALA A 420 -11.23 39.08 -14.11
C ALA A 420 -12.04 40.03 -13.22
N ALA A 421 -12.26 39.66 -11.96
CA ALA A 421 -12.99 40.46 -10.97
C ALA A 421 -12.34 41.84 -10.76
N ARG A 422 -11.02 41.90 -10.53
CA ARG A 422 -10.32 43.18 -10.36
C ARG A 422 -10.40 44.05 -11.63
N LYS A 423 -10.11 43.48 -12.80
CA LYS A 423 -10.13 44.23 -14.07
C LYS A 423 -11.54 44.74 -14.39
N TRP A 424 -12.57 43.93 -14.12
CA TRP A 424 -13.98 44.35 -14.18
C TRP A 424 -14.31 45.44 -13.16
N GLY A 425 -13.84 45.31 -11.93
CA GLY A 425 -13.99 46.32 -10.89
C GLY A 425 -13.46 47.70 -11.32
N TYR A 426 -12.28 47.74 -11.92
CA TYR A 426 -11.67 48.99 -12.40
C TYR A 426 -12.35 49.51 -13.68
N GLN A 427 -12.54 48.65 -14.68
CA GLN A 427 -12.96 49.09 -16.02
C GLN A 427 -14.46 49.30 -16.15
N VAL A 428 -15.26 48.49 -15.47
CA VAL A 428 -16.72 48.48 -15.58
C VAL A 428 -17.37 49.13 -14.36
N LYS A 429 -17.07 48.64 -13.15
CA LYS A 429 -17.63 49.21 -11.91
C LYS A 429 -17.01 50.56 -11.51
N LYS A 430 -15.89 50.96 -12.15
CA LYS A 430 -15.16 52.21 -11.92
C LYS A 430 -14.64 52.38 -10.49
N ILE A 431 -14.24 51.28 -9.87
CA ILE A 431 -13.48 51.31 -8.61
C ILE A 431 -12.14 52.03 -8.87
N PRO A 432 -11.67 52.92 -7.97
CA PRO A 432 -10.36 53.55 -8.12
C PRO A 432 -9.23 52.52 -8.28
N ALA A 433 -8.21 52.89 -9.05
CA ALA A 433 -7.07 52.03 -9.34
C ALA A 433 -6.46 51.47 -8.05
N GLU A 434 -6.12 50.17 -8.06
CA GLU A 434 -5.50 49.43 -6.95
C GLU A 434 -6.33 49.31 -5.66
N GLN A 435 -7.61 49.69 -5.70
CA GLN A 435 -8.48 49.65 -4.53
C GLN A 435 -9.59 48.58 -4.60
N ALA A 436 -9.57 47.67 -5.58
CA ALA A 436 -10.60 46.65 -5.70
C ALA A 436 -10.55 45.65 -4.53
N GLU A 437 -11.70 45.42 -3.91
CA GLU A 437 -11.88 44.47 -2.81
C GLU A 437 -12.56 43.19 -3.32
N ILE A 438 -12.09 42.03 -2.88
CA ILE A 438 -12.73 40.72 -3.08
C ILE A 438 -13.03 40.13 -1.71
N ILE A 439 -14.28 39.71 -1.51
CA ILE A 439 -14.73 39.07 -0.27
C ILE A 439 -14.65 37.56 -0.47
N ALA A 440 -14.10 36.85 0.52
CA ALA A 440 -14.12 35.39 0.65
C ALA A 440 -14.62 35.00 2.05
N CYS A 441 -14.90 33.73 2.28
CA CYS A 441 -15.37 33.24 3.57
C CYS A 441 -14.23 32.70 4.44
N GLU A 442 -14.34 32.84 5.77
CA GLU A 442 -13.54 32.06 6.72
C GLU A 442 -13.72 30.56 6.45
N GLY A 443 -12.65 29.78 6.56
CA GLY A 443 -12.61 28.35 6.25
C GLY A 443 -12.44 28.01 4.76
N ASN A 444 -12.27 29.01 3.89
CA ASN A 444 -12.12 28.77 2.44
C ASN A 444 -10.84 28.00 2.09
N PHE A 445 -10.93 27.24 1.00
CA PHE A 445 -9.76 26.69 0.31
C PHE A 445 -9.90 26.83 -1.20
N HIS A 446 -9.33 27.92 -1.74
CA HIS A 446 -9.30 28.16 -3.19
C HIS A 446 -7.96 27.78 -3.84
N GLY A 447 -7.03 27.18 -3.08
CA GLY A 447 -5.69 26.80 -3.55
C GLY A 447 -4.54 27.39 -2.72
N ARG A 448 -3.31 27.29 -3.25
CA ARG A 448 -2.07 27.58 -2.50
C ARG A 448 -1.15 28.64 -3.14
N SER A 449 -1.65 29.49 -4.04
CA SER A 449 -0.85 30.64 -4.53
C SER A 449 -0.76 31.73 -3.46
N ILE A 450 0.25 32.62 -3.55
CA ILE A 450 0.43 33.73 -2.59
C ILE A 450 -0.83 34.60 -2.48
N ALA A 451 -1.48 34.94 -3.61
CA ALA A 451 -2.68 35.76 -3.58
C ALA A 451 -3.91 35.01 -3.04
N ILE A 452 -3.98 33.69 -3.24
CA ILE A 452 -5.09 32.88 -2.75
C ILE A 452 -4.98 32.66 -1.25
N VAL A 453 -3.81 32.28 -0.74
CA VAL A 453 -3.63 32.11 0.72
C VAL A 453 -3.74 33.43 1.48
N ALA A 454 -3.61 34.57 0.80
CA ALA A 454 -3.94 35.88 1.36
C ALA A 454 -5.42 35.99 1.80
N MET A 455 -6.32 35.15 1.25
CA MET A 455 -7.73 35.05 1.63
C MET A 455 -8.00 33.95 2.67
N SER A 456 -7.02 33.11 3.02
CA SER A 456 -7.21 31.99 3.97
C SER A 456 -7.39 32.49 5.41
N SER A 457 -8.30 31.90 6.19
CA SER A 457 -8.37 32.11 7.65
C SER A 457 -7.47 31.13 8.41
N GLU A 458 -7.01 30.07 7.75
CA GLU A 458 -6.10 29.10 8.32
C GLU A 458 -4.68 29.67 8.41
N GLN A 459 -4.20 29.83 9.64
CA GLN A 459 -2.89 30.42 9.91
C GLN A 459 -1.75 29.62 9.25
N GLN A 460 -1.86 28.29 9.20
CA GLN A 460 -0.86 27.43 8.58
C GLN A 460 -0.64 27.78 7.10
N TYR A 461 -1.71 28.11 6.36
CA TYR A 461 -1.60 28.44 4.93
C TYR A 461 -0.95 29.81 4.68
N ARG A 462 -0.79 30.64 5.72
CA ARG A 462 -0.27 32.01 5.61
C ARG A 462 1.09 32.20 6.26
N SER A 463 1.45 31.35 7.22
CA SER A 463 2.66 31.51 8.00
C SER A 463 3.88 31.66 7.07
N GLU A 464 4.63 32.75 7.23
CA GLU A 464 5.92 32.99 6.56
C GLU A 464 5.88 33.13 5.02
N PHE A 465 4.71 33.40 4.41
CA PHE A 465 4.58 33.66 2.96
C PHE A 465 4.35 35.13 2.58
N GLY A 466 4.33 36.04 3.57
CA GLY A 466 4.07 37.47 3.35
C GLY A 466 5.22 38.22 2.66
N PRO A 467 4.98 39.48 2.21
CA PRO A 467 3.74 40.24 2.32
C PRO A 467 2.66 39.81 1.33
N PHE A 468 1.39 39.87 1.76
CA PHE A 468 0.25 39.49 0.93
C PHE A 468 -0.33 40.67 0.13
N PRO A 469 -0.93 40.43 -1.05
CA PRO A 469 -1.64 41.49 -1.77
C PRO A 469 -2.81 42.04 -0.94
N ASN A 470 -2.98 43.37 -0.96
CA ASN A 470 -4.12 44.03 -0.34
C ASN A 470 -5.44 43.77 -1.10
N GLY A 471 -6.56 44.16 -0.51
CA GLY A 471 -7.88 44.13 -1.17
C GLY A 471 -8.62 42.79 -1.01
N PHE A 472 -8.28 41.98 0.00
CA PHE A 472 -9.03 40.79 0.36
C PHE A 472 -9.72 40.99 1.71
N LYS A 473 -10.97 40.53 1.81
CA LYS A 473 -11.78 40.57 3.04
C LYS A 473 -12.33 39.19 3.34
N GLN A 474 -12.46 38.87 4.63
CA GLN A 474 -13.04 37.64 5.11
C GLN A 474 -14.35 37.92 5.86
N ILE A 475 -15.31 37.02 5.71
CA ILE A 475 -16.57 37.01 6.45
C ILE A 475 -16.84 35.59 6.95
N PRO A 476 -17.65 35.39 8.01
CA PRO A 476 -18.11 34.06 8.39
C PRO A 476 -18.85 33.35 7.23
N PHE A 477 -18.51 32.08 6.99
CA PHE A 477 -19.23 31.25 6.01
C PHE A 477 -20.69 31.03 6.45
N GLY A 478 -21.61 30.94 5.49
CA GLY A 478 -23.03 30.68 5.77
C GLY A 478 -23.84 31.88 6.29
N SER A 479 -23.27 33.09 6.43
CA SER A 479 -24.04 34.31 6.76
C SER A 479 -24.12 35.28 5.58
N ALA A 480 -25.29 35.37 4.96
CA ALA A 480 -25.54 36.32 3.88
C ALA A 480 -25.59 37.77 4.40
N GLU A 481 -25.97 37.97 5.67
CA GLU A 481 -25.96 39.28 6.32
C GLU A 481 -24.53 39.79 6.54
N ALA A 482 -23.59 38.89 6.85
CA ALA A 482 -22.18 39.25 6.95
C ALA A 482 -21.62 39.70 5.59
N LEU A 483 -22.02 39.04 4.50
CA LEU A 483 -21.71 39.48 3.14
C LEU A 483 -22.26 40.90 2.88
N GLU A 484 -23.56 41.12 3.13
CA GLU A 484 -24.20 42.41 2.89
C GLU A 484 -23.52 43.54 3.66
N ARG A 485 -23.12 43.31 4.92
CA ARG A 485 -22.38 44.29 5.73
C ARG A 485 -20.95 44.56 5.25
N ALA A 486 -20.29 43.57 4.65
CA ALA A 486 -18.88 43.69 4.25
C ALA A 486 -18.68 44.40 2.90
N ILE A 487 -19.74 44.47 2.09
CA ILE A 487 -19.74 45.12 0.77
C ILE A 487 -19.54 46.64 0.93
N THR A 488 -18.64 47.17 0.11
CA THR A 488 -18.39 48.61 -0.04
C THR A 488 -18.49 49.01 -1.51
N PRO A 489 -18.45 50.32 -1.84
CA PRO A 489 -18.33 50.76 -3.22
C PRO A 489 -17.12 50.17 -3.97
N ARG A 490 -16.09 49.73 -3.23
CA ARG A 490 -14.86 49.12 -3.77
C ARG A 490 -14.93 47.61 -3.95
N THR A 491 -16.00 46.95 -3.52
CA THR A 491 -16.13 45.50 -3.64
C THR A 491 -16.41 45.10 -5.09
N ALA A 492 -15.48 44.38 -5.71
CA ALA A 492 -15.59 43.88 -7.07
C ALA A 492 -16.32 42.53 -7.12
N ALA A 493 -15.98 41.61 -6.22
CA ALA A 493 -16.53 40.25 -6.23
C ALA A 493 -16.69 39.65 -4.83
N PHE A 494 -17.57 38.67 -4.74
CA PHE A 494 -17.65 37.67 -3.69
C PHE A 494 -17.27 36.31 -4.29
N LEU A 495 -16.21 35.70 -3.75
CA LEU A 495 -15.73 34.36 -4.11
C LEU A 495 -16.12 33.37 -3.01
N VAL A 496 -16.83 32.31 -3.37
CA VAL A 496 -17.39 31.37 -2.40
C VAL A 496 -17.47 29.94 -2.93
N GLU A 497 -17.17 28.97 -2.08
CA GLU A 497 -17.50 27.56 -2.32
C GLU A 497 -18.97 27.32 -1.97
N PRO A 498 -19.79 26.65 -2.82
CA PRO A 498 -21.17 26.30 -2.44
C PRO A 498 -21.25 25.42 -1.18
N ILE A 499 -20.25 24.56 -0.97
CA ILE A 499 -20.01 23.77 0.24
C ILE A 499 -18.50 23.81 0.48
N GLN A 500 -18.05 24.21 1.66
CA GLN A 500 -16.60 24.21 1.95
C GLN A 500 -16.11 22.78 2.14
N GLY A 501 -15.24 22.33 1.24
CA GLY A 501 -14.76 20.96 1.27
C GLY A 501 -13.64 20.76 2.30
N GLU A 502 -12.52 21.46 2.12
CA GLU A 502 -11.38 21.36 3.04
C GLU A 502 -11.75 21.82 4.46
N GLY A 503 -12.60 22.85 4.61
CA GLY A 503 -13.08 23.33 5.92
C GLY A 503 -13.90 22.35 6.75
N GLY A 504 -14.08 21.10 6.30
CA GLY A 504 -14.77 20.05 7.05
C GLY A 504 -16.14 19.66 6.47
N ILE A 505 -16.31 19.75 5.15
CA ILE A 505 -17.57 19.46 4.45
C ILE A 505 -18.71 20.30 5.03
N CYS A 506 -18.51 21.62 5.13
CA CYS A 506 -19.47 22.55 5.72
C CYS A 506 -20.56 22.88 4.70
N VAL A 507 -21.76 22.33 4.93
CA VAL A 507 -22.96 22.64 4.14
C VAL A 507 -23.58 23.91 4.71
N PRO A 508 -23.76 24.99 3.93
CA PRO A 508 -24.36 26.22 4.45
C PRO A 508 -25.87 26.03 4.70
N PRO A 509 -26.51 26.95 5.44
CA PRO A 509 -27.96 26.97 5.59
C PRO A 509 -28.67 27.03 4.24
N ALA A 510 -29.82 26.36 4.11
CA ALA A 510 -30.60 26.38 2.88
C ALA A 510 -30.99 27.82 2.48
N GLY A 511 -30.82 28.15 1.20
CA GLY A 511 -31.09 29.47 0.65
C GLY A 511 -29.95 30.48 0.81
N TYR A 512 -28.83 30.08 1.44
CA TYR A 512 -27.67 30.94 1.64
C TYR A 512 -27.12 31.46 0.30
N LEU A 513 -26.89 30.56 -0.66
CA LEU A 513 -26.26 30.94 -1.92
C LEU A 513 -27.20 31.78 -2.78
N ALA A 514 -28.49 31.46 -2.80
CA ALA A 514 -29.52 32.26 -3.45
C ALA A 514 -29.59 33.68 -2.87
N ARG A 515 -29.53 33.80 -1.54
CA ARG A 515 -29.50 35.10 -0.87
C ARG A 515 -28.21 35.89 -1.18
N CYS A 516 -27.06 35.23 -1.18
CA CYS A 516 -25.80 35.85 -1.62
C CYS A 516 -25.88 36.36 -3.06
N ALA A 517 -26.47 35.59 -3.97
CA ALA A 517 -26.67 36.00 -5.37
C ALA A 517 -27.59 37.23 -5.49
N GLU A 518 -28.66 37.30 -4.70
CA GLU A 518 -29.52 38.49 -4.64
C GLU A 518 -28.74 39.72 -4.14
N ILE A 519 -27.99 39.58 -3.05
CA ILE A 519 -27.17 40.66 -2.48
C ILE A 519 -26.14 41.15 -3.50
N CYS A 520 -25.35 40.24 -4.08
CA CYS A 520 -24.35 40.55 -5.10
C CYS A 520 -24.97 41.34 -6.27
N ARG A 521 -26.11 40.89 -6.80
CA ARG A 521 -26.81 41.59 -7.88
C ARG A 521 -27.25 43.00 -7.49
N ARG A 522 -27.87 43.18 -6.32
CA ARG A 522 -28.34 44.49 -5.84
C ARG A 522 -27.20 45.50 -5.67
N HIS A 523 -26.03 45.03 -5.25
CA HIS A 523 -24.86 45.87 -5.01
C HIS A 523 -23.89 45.97 -6.20
N ASN A 524 -24.25 45.40 -7.36
CA ASN A 524 -23.38 45.29 -8.53
C ASN A 524 -22.01 44.71 -8.15
N VAL A 525 -22.00 43.59 -7.45
CA VAL A 525 -20.82 42.81 -7.04
C VAL A 525 -20.90 41.47 -7.77
N LEU A 526 -19.80 41.01 -8.36
CA LEU A 526 -19.79 39.72 -9.06
C LEU A 526 -19.89 38.57 -8.06
N LEU A 527 -20.77 37.60 -8.33
CA LEU A 527 -20.76 36.31 -7.62
C LEU A 527 -19.89 35.32 -8.40
N ILE A 528 -18.80 34.86 -7.79
CA ILE A 528 -17.93 33.81 -8.35
C ILE A 528 -18.01 32.58 -7.44
N CYS A 529 -18.46 31.46 -8.02
CA CYS A 529 -18.58 30.20 -7.29
C CYS A 529 -17.41 29.26 -7.62
N ASP A 530 -16.71 28.84 -6.57
CA ASP A 530 -15.68 27.81 -6.67
C ASP A 530 -16.30 26.42 -6.59
N GLU A 531 -16.39 25.77 -7.74
CA GLU A 531 -16.98 24.45 -7.93
C GLU A 531 -15.92 23.41 -8.28
N VAL A 532 -14.65 23.70 -7.96
CA VAL A 532 -13.54 22.76 -8.21
C VAL A 532 -13.80 21.43 -7.51
N GLN A 533 -14.34 21.44 -6.29
CA GLN A 533 -14.66 20.22 -5.54
C GLN A 533 -16.14 19.83 -5.60
N THR A 534 -17.07 20.79 -5.59
CA THR A 534 -18.51 20.55 -5.45
C THR A 534 -19.22 20.28 -6.78
N GLY A 535 -18.61 20.68 -7.89
CA GLY A 535 -19.20 20.57 -9.22
C GLY A 535 -19.11 19.18 -9.82
N LEU A 536 -19.55 19.10 -11.08
CA LEU A 536 -19.47 17.93 -11.95
C LEU A 536 -20.08 16.67 -11.31
N GLY A 537 -21.28 16.80 -10.73
CA GLY A 537 -22.06 15.69 -10.19
C GLY A 537 -21.81 15.37 -8.72
N ARG A 538 -20.73 15.88 -8.11
CA ARG A 538 -20.31 15.49 -6.75
C ARG A 538 -21.41 15.63 -5.70
N THR A 539 -22.14 16.74 -5.74
CA THR A 539 -23.21 17.05 -4.77
C THR A 539 -24.59 16.53 -5.20
N GLY A 540 -24.67 15.76 -6.29
CA GLY A 540 -25.94 15.25 -6.80
C GLY A 540 -26.68 16.19 -7.77
N ALA A 541 -25.98 17.19 -8.30
CA ALA A 541 -26.39 18.05 -9.41
C ALA A 541 -25.16 18.32 -10.30
N MET A 542 -25.36 18.82 -11.53
CA MET A 542 -24.22 19.12 -12.42
C MET A 542 -23.29 20.12 -11.76
N PHE A 543 -23.82 21.20 -11.21
CA PHE A 543 -23.11 22.14 -10.35
C PHE A 543 -23.86 22.28 -9.02
N ALA A 544 -23.15 22.48 -7.91
CA ALA A 544 -23.80 22.66 -6.61
C ALA A 544 -24.65 23.94 -6.56
N VAL A 545 -24.33 24.97 -7.35
CA VAL A 545 -25.18 26.17 -7.51
C VAL A 545 -26.58 25.85 -8.03
N ASP A 546 -26.75 24.72 -8.74
CA ASP A 546 -28.04 24.32 -9.31
C ASP A 546 -29.06 23.90 -8.23
N HIS A 547 -28.60 23.48 -7.05
CA HIS A 547 -29.51 23.10 -5.94
C HIS A 547 -30.37 24.28 -5.44
N GLU A 548 -29.88 25.51 -5.63
CA GLU A 548 -30.61 26.73 -5.28
C GLU A 548 -30.95 27.58 -6.52
N PHE A 549 -30.85 27.01 -7.73
CA PHE A 549 -31.11 27.68 -9.01
C PHE A 549 -30.33 28.98 -9.20
N VAL A 550 -29.10 29.03 -8.70
CA VAL A 550 -28.25 30.22 -8.76
C VAL A 550 -27.47 30.24 -10.07
N LYS A 551 -27.60 31.35 -10.80
CA LYS A 551 -26.72 31.67 -11.93
C LYS A 551 -25.63 32.64 -11.46
N PRO A 552 -24.40 32.18 -11.19
CA PRO A 552 -23.30 33.07 -10.81
C PRO A 552 -22.78 33.87 -12.01
N ASP A 553 -22.01 34.93 -11.76
CA ASP A 553 -21.32 35.68 -12.80
C ASP A 553 -20.09 34.93 -13.33
N GLY A 554 -19.49 34.09 -12.47
CA GLY A 554 -18.39 33.21 -12.81
C GLY A 554 -18.42 31.89 -12.03
N LEU A 555 -17.90 30.84 -12.66
CA LEU A 555 -17.80 29.48 -12.15
C LEU A 555 -16.36 29.00 -12.34
N ILE A 556 -15.80 28.34 -11.33
CA ILE A 556 -14.46 27.77 -11.37
C ILE A 556 -14.58 26.25 -11.31
N LEU A 557 -13.99 25.56 -12.28
CA LEU A 557 -13.99 24.10 -12.39
C LEU A 557 -12.57 23.56 -12.37
N GLY A 558 -12.41 22.32 -11.90
CA GLY A 558 -11.14 21.61 -11.85
C GLY A 558 -11.35 20.12 -11.56
N LYS A 559 -10.37 19.49 -10.91
CA LYS A 559 -10.44 18.12 -10.34
C LYS A 559 -11.11 17.11 -11.30
N ALA A 560 -12.40 16.82 -11.08
CA ALA A 560 -13.19 15.85 -11.85
C ALA A 560 -13.18 16.12 -13.35
N LEU A 561 -13.01 17.38 -13.78
CA LEU A 561 -12.92 17.77 -15.19
C LEU A 561 -11.79 17.04 -15.93
N GLY A 562 -10.70 16.71 -15.23
CA GLY A 562 -9.57 15.96 -15.77
C GLY A 562 -9.73 14.44 -15.77
N GLY A 563 -10.89 13.92 -15.36
CA GLY A 563 -11.19 12.49 -15.31
C GLY A 563 -10.27 11.69 -14.38
N GLY A 564 -9.57 12.33 -13.45
CA GLY A 564 -8.54 11.71 -12.61
C GLY A 564 -7.24 11.36 -13.34
N LEU A 565 -7.07 11.77 -14.60
CA LEU A 565 -5.89 11.44 -15.43
C LEU A 565 -4.98 12.64 -15.72
N LEU A 566 -5.55 13.84 -15.90
CA LEU A 566 -4.80 15.05 -16.23
C LEU A 566 -5.25 16.25 -15.39
N PRO A 567 -4.34 17.20 -15.07
CA PRO A 567 -4.73 18.48 -14.50
C PRO A 567 -5.48 19.32 -15.55
N VAL A 568 -6.78 19.47 -15.36
CA VAL A 568 -7.65 20.31 -16.21
C VAL A 568 -8.55 21.16 -15.34
N SER A 569 -8.63 22.45 -15.64
CA SER A 569 -9.48 23.41 -14.95
C SER A 569 -9.96 24.52 -15.89
N ALA A 570 -10.94 25.29 -15.44
CA ALA A 570 -11.47 26.40 -16.21
C ALA A 570 -12.10 27.46 -15.33
N PHE A 571 -11.90 28.73 -15.68
CA PHE A 571 -12.77 29.82 -15.25
C PHE A 571 -13.78 30.11 -16.35
N ILE A 572 -15.07 29.99 -16.04
CA ILE A 572 -16.18 30.20 -16.96
C ILE A 572 -16.96 31.41 -16.45
N ALA A 573 -17.25 32.39 -17.30
CA ALA A 573 -17.97 33.58 -16.84
C ALA A 573 -18.81 34.22 -17.95
N SER A 574 -19.66 35.15 -17.54
CA SER A 574 -20.43 35.97 -18.46
C SER A 574 -19.52 36.82 -19.34
N ARG A 575 -20.02 37.22 -20.51
CA ARG A 575 -19.30 38.09 -21.45
C ARG A 575 -18.99 39.43 -20.80
N ALA A 576 -19.86 39.93 -19.94
CA ALA A 576 -19.64 41.18 -19.21
C ALA A 576 -18.37 41.11 -18.34
N VAL A 577 -18.13 39.96 -17.68
CA VAL A 577 -16.91 39.73 -16.88
C VAL A 577 -15.69 39.48 -17.77
N MET A 578 -15.83 38.68 -18.82
CA MET A 578 -14.70 38.23 -19.65
C MET A 578 -14.20 39.27 -20.67
N SER A 579 -15.07 40.19 -21.10
CA SER A 579 -14.77 41.22 -22.12
C SER A 579 -13.73 42.26 -21.68
N VAL A 580 -13.29 42.25 -20.43
CA VAL A 580 -12.25 43.13 -19.91
C VAL A 580 -10.87 42.71 -20.38
N PHE A 581 -10.65 41.42 -20.65
CA PHE A 581 -9.36 40.90 -21.09
C PHE A 581 -9.05 41.30 -22.54
N ARG A 582 -7.77 41.54 -22.80
CA ARG A 582 -7.16 41.79 -24.12
C ARG A 582 -6.03 40.77 -24.34
N PRO A 583 -5.65 40.50 -25.61
CA PRO A 583 -4.48 39.67 -25.89
C PRO A 583 -3.26 40.15 -25.08
N GLY A 584 -2.63 39.23 -24.34
CA GLY A 584 -1.48 39.52 -23.47
C GLY A 584 -1.80 39.69 -21.97
N ASP A 585 -3.05 39.95 -21.58
CA ASP A 585 -3.40 40.17 -20.16
C ASP A 585 -3.30 38.89 -19.28
N HIS A 586 -3.52 37.73 -19.89
CA HIS A 586 -3.49 36.42 -19.24
C HIS A 586 -3.03 35.35 -20.23
N GLY A 587 -2.33 34.33 -19.76
CA GLY A 587 -1.84 33.24 -20.59
C GLY A 587 -1.45 32.02 -19.76
N SER A 588 -1.43 30.86 -20.40
CA SER A 588 -0.95 29.60 -19.82
C SER A 588 -0.39 28.75 -20.96
N THR A 589 0.78 28.13 -20.75
CA THR A 589 1.44 27.30 -21.77
C THR A 589 0.60 26.06 -22.09
N PHE A 590 0.13 25.37 -21.05
CA PHE A 590 -0.64 24.13 -21.17
C PHE A 590 -2.16 24.35 -21.10
N GLY A 591 -2.62 25.53 -20.65
CA GLY A 591 -4.04 25.84 -20.54
C GLY A 591 -4.77 25.76 -21.88
N GLY A 592 -5.69 24.80 -21.99
CA GLY A 592 -6.47 24.56 -23.22
C GLY A 592 -5.76 23.72 -24.29
N ASN A 593 -4.75 22.94 -23.90
CA ASN A 593 -4.11 21.99 -24.82
C ASN A 593 -5.11 20.91 -25.33
N PRO A 594 -4.93 20.39 -26.56
CA PRO A 594 -5.88 19.46 -27.17
C PRO A 594 -6.02 18.12 -26.41
N LEU A 595 -4.96 17.63 -25.75
CA LEU A 595 -5.02 16.41 -24.95
C LEU A 595 -5.95 16.55 -23.73
N ALA A 596 -5.76 17.60 -22.94
CA ALA A 596 -6.63 17.94 -21.82
C ALA A 596 -8.08 18.19 -22.28
N ALA A 597 -8.25 18.84 -23.44
CA ALA A 597 -9.59 19.08 -23.99
C ALA A 597 -10.31 17.79 -24.38
N ALA A 598 -9.63 16.82 -24.98
CA ALA A 598 -10.23 15.51 -25.30
C ALA A 598 -10.62 14.73 -24.04
N VAL A 599 -9.75 14.71 -23.02
CA VAL A 599 -10.03 14.07 -21.73
C VAL A 599 -11.23 14.70 -21.01
N ALA A 600 -11.29 16.03 -20.99
CA ALA A 600 -12.40 16.74 -20.37
C ALA A 600 -13.72 16.52 -21.11
N LEU A 601 -13.71 16.51 -22.45
CA LEU A 601 -14.90 16.20 -23.24
C LEU A 601 -15.41 14.79 -22.94
N ALA A 602 -14.55 13.78 -22.96
CA ALA A 602 -14.94 12.40 -22.63
C ALA A 602 -15.51 12.28 -21.20
N THR A 603 -14.91 13.00 -20.24
CA THR A 603 -15.43 13.05 -18.86
C THR A 603 -16.83 13.64 -18.79
N LEU A 604 -17.06 14.78 -19.46
CA LEU A 604 -18.37 15.44 -19.49
C LEU A 604 -19.42 14.59 -20.21
N ASP A 605 -19.04 13.91 -21.29
CA ASP A 605 -19.93 13.01 -22.04
C ASP A 605 -20.45 11.88 -21.14
N ILE A 606 -19.58 11.23 -20.36
CA ILE A 606 -19.96 10.16 -19.42
C ILE A 606 -20.86 10.71 -18.31
N LEU A 607 -20.50 11.86 -17.71
CA LEU A 607 -21.28 12.48 -16.63
C LEU A 607 -22.74 12.74 -17.02
N GLU A 608 -22.96 13.23 -18.24
CA GLU A 608 -24.29 13.54 -18.77
C GLU A 608 -25.02 12.31 -19.29
N ARG A 609 -24.34 11.46 -20.08
CA ARG A 609 -24.93 10.26 -20.69
C ARG A 609 -25.44 9.28 -19.64
N ASP A 610 -24.66 9.08 -18.57
CA ASP A 610 -24.94 8.07 -17.55
C ASP A 610 -25.68 8.66 -16.33
N ASP A 611 -26.11 9.93 -16.42
CA ASP A 611 -26.84 10.67 -15.38
C ASP A 611 -26.19 10.55 -13.98
N ILE A 612 -24.86 10.67 -13.97
CA ILE A 612 -24.02 10.52 -12.79
C ILE A 612 -24.45 11.48 -11.65
N PRO A 613 -24.84 12.74 -11.90
CA PRO A 613 -25.37 13.61 -10.85
C PRO A 613 -26.58 13.02 -10.12
N ASN A 614 -27.59 12.50 -10.82
CA ASN A 614 -28.75 11.91 -10.14
C ASN A 614 -28.40 10.64 -9.38
N LYS A 615 -27.48 9.82 -9.90
CA LYS A 615 -26.93 8.67 -9.17
C LYS A 615 -26.26 9.12 -7.87
N ALA A 616 -25.36 10.11 -7.93
CA ALA A 616 -24.67 10.64 -6.75
C ALA A 616 -25.64 11.23 -5.71
N LYS A 617 -26.75 11.85 -6.15
CA LYS A 617 -27.83 12.31 -5.28
C LYS A 617 -28.48 11.14 -4.52
N ALA A 618 -28.90 10.11 -5.24
CA ALA A 618 -29.59 8.96 -4.67
C ALA A 618 -28.69 8.14 -3.73
N ASP A 619 -27.46 7.85 -4.17
CA ASP A 619 -26.53 7.03 -3.40
C ASP A 619 -25.89 7.81 -2.25
N GLY A 620 -25.72 9.13 -2.38
CA GLY A 620 -25.33 10.00 -1.28
C GLY A 620 -26.35 10.06 -0.14
N GLU A 621 -27.64 10.12 -0.47
CA GLU A 621 -28.70 10.03 0.55
C GLU A 621 -28.73 8.67 1.23
N TYR A 622 -28.60 7.61 0.42
CA TYR A 622 -28.51 6.24 0.93
C TYR A 622 -27.33 6.07 1.88
N PHE A 623 -26.14 6.49 1.47
CA PHE A 623 -24.92 6.35 2.27
C PHE A 623 -25.01 7.13 3.59
N ARG A 624 -25.47 8.39 3.58
CA ARG A 624 -25.68 9.16 4.82
C ARG A 624 -26.72 8.51 5.74
N THR A 625 -27.79 7.94 5.18
CA THR A 625 -28.79 7.20 5.97
C THR A 625 -28.16 5.99 6.67
N ARG A 626 -27.40 5.17 5.93
CA ARG A 626 -26.67 4.02 6.48
C ARG A 626 -25.63 4.41 7.53
N LEU A 627 -24.88 5.50 7.32
CA LEU A 627 -23.91 6.00 8.32
C LEU A 627 -24.59 6.42 9.63
N ARG A 628 -25.78 7.03 9.57
CA ARG A 628 -26.54 7.45 10.77
C ARG A 628 -27.08 6.28 11.59
N GLU A 629 -27.14 5.08 11.03
CA GLU A 629 -27.50 3.86 11.77
C GLU A 629 -26.38 3.43 12.72
N ILE A 630 -25.13 3.86 12.47
CA ILE A 630 -23.99 3.59 13.35
C ILE A 630 -24.14 4.41 14.64
N ARG A 631 -24.44 3.73 15.75
CA ARG A 631 -24.50 4.34 17.08
C ARG A 631 -23.13 4.27 17.75
N SER A 632 -22.32 5.31 17.57
CA SER A 632 -20.99 5.43 18.18
C SER A 632 -20.84 6.78 18.90
N PRO A 633 -20.34 6.83 20.16
CA PRO A 633 -19.99 8.08 20.83
C PRO A 633 -18.80 8.82 20.21
N LEU A 634 -18.08 8.17 19.28
CA LEU A 634 -17.00 8.80 18.52
C LEU A 634 -17.53 9.77 17.47
N ILE A 635 -18.76 9.58 16.97
CA ILE A 635 -19.37 10.42 15.93
C ILE A 635 -20.12 11.59 16.58
N VAL A 636 -19.81 12.82 16.15
CA VAL A 636 -20.51 14.05 16.55
C VAL A 636 -21.61 14.42 15.56
N ASP A 637 -21.28 14.40 14.27
CA ASP A 637 -22.16 14.85 13.20
C ASP A 637 -21.87 14.10 11.88
N ILE A 638 -22.91 13.96 11.05
CA ILE A 638 -22.83 13.40 9.70
C ILE A 638 -23.57 14.36 8.75
N ARG A 639 -22.79 15.04 7.91
CA ARG A 639 -23.25 16.09 6.99
C ARG A 639 -22.71 15.88 5.59
N GLY A 640 -23.19 16.67 4.64
CA GLY A 640 -22.75 16.61 3.25
C GLY A 640 -23.89 16.82 2.26
N GLN A 641 -23.61 16.62 0.98
CA GLN A 641 -24.60 16.61 -0.09
C GLN A 641 -24.09 15.74 -1.25
N GLY A 642 -24.98 14.94 -1.86
CA GLY A 642 -24.55 13.89 -2.77
C GLY A 642 -23.50 12.97 -2.13
N LEU A 643 -22.47 12.61 -2.88
CA LEU A 643 -21.33 11.81 -2.40
C LEU A 643 -20.17 12.70 -1.93
N LEU A 644 -20.45 13.86 -1.34
CA LEU A 644 -19.49 14.66 -0.58
C LEU A 644 -19.95 14.68 0.88
N ILE A 645 -19.40 13.79 1.69
CA ILE A 645 -19.90 13.49 3.04
C ILE A 645 -18.77 13.69 4.06
N GLY A 646 -19.09 14.37 5.15
CA GLY A 646 -18.22 14.54 6.31
C GLY A 646 -18.78 13.79 7.51
N VAL A 647 -17.91 13.04 8.20
CA VAL A 647 -18.20 12.44 9.51
C VAL A 647 -17.29 13.08 10.53
N GLU A 648 -17.87 13.87 11.42
CA GLU A 648 -17.14 14.56 12.47
C GLU A 648 -16.89 13.63 13.65
N ILE A 649 -15.62 13.53 14.05
CA ILE A 649 -15.12 12.69 15.12
C ILE A 649 -14.87 13.55 16.35
N ASN A 650 -15.30 13.04 17.51
CA ASN A 650 -15.15 13.71 18.78
C ASN A 650 -13.69 13.64 19.24
N PRO A 651 -12.95 14.78 19.25
CA PRO A 651 -11.53 14.81 19.57
C PRO A 651 -11.22 14.43 21.02
N LYS A 652 -12.24 14.38 21.90
CA LYS A 652 -12.08 13.89 23.28
C LYS A 652 -11.74 12.40 23.34
N PHE A 653 -12.13 11.63 22.33
CA PHE A 653 -11.91 10.19 22.30
C PHE A 653 -10.79 9.78 21.34
N THR A 654 -10.74 10.39 20.16
CA THR A 654 -9.71 10.10 19.14
C THR A 654 -9.72 11.17 18.05
N THR A 655 -8.72 11.18 17.18
CA THR A 655 -8.68 12.07 16.00
C THR A 655 -9.29 11.37 14.79
N ALA A 656 -9.79 12.15 13.82
CA ALA A 656 -10.26 11.60 12.55
C ALA A 656 -9.14 10.89 11.77
N ARG A 657 -7.88 11.32 11.95
CA ARG A 657 -6.71 10.64 11.37
C ARG A 657 -6.58 9.21 11.89
N VAL A 658 -6.65 9.00 13.20
CA VAL A 658 -6.59 7.66 13.81
C VAL A 658 -7.74 6.79 13.34
N VAL A 659 -8.94 7.36 13.15
CA VAL A 659 -10.05 6.60 12.55
C VAL A 659 -9.74 6.22 11.10
N CYS A 660 -9.17 7.11 10.29
CA CYS A 660 -8.77 6.77 8.91
C CYS A 660 -7.69 5.68 8.86
N GLU A 661 -6.72 5.70 9.77
CA GLU A 661 -5.70 4.65 9.92
C GLU A 661 -6.35 3.30 10.29
N ALA A 662 -7.35 3.31 11.18
CA ALA A 662 -8.13 2.11 11.47
C ALA A 662 -8.94 1.63 10.26
N LEU A 663 -9.57 2.53 9.51
CA LEU A 663 -10.31 2.20 8.28
C LEU A 663 -9.42 1.53 7.23
N GLN A 664 -8.15 1.95 7.13
CA GLN A 664 -7.17 1.32 6.24
C GLN A 664 -6.99 -0.17 6.56
N CYS A 665 -6.87 -0.53 7.85
CA CYS A 665 -6.81 -1.94 8.28
C CYS A 665 -8.06 -2.75 7.91
N TYR A 666 -9.18 -2.06 7.69
CA TYR A 666 -10.43 -2.64 7.21
C TYR A 666 -10.60 -2.61 5.68
N GLY A 667 -9.58 -2.16 4.93
CA GLY A 667 -9.60 -2.09 3.48
C GLY A 667 -10.31 -0.85 2.91
N ILE A 668 -10.43 0.24 3.68
CA ILE A 668 -11.05 1.50 3.26
C ILE A 668 -10.02 2.62 3.33
N LEU A 669 -9.83 3.35 2.23
CA LEU A 669 -8.98 4.54 2.20
C LEU A 669 -9.83 5.80 2.28
N SER A 670 -9.52 6.66 3.25
CA SER A 670 -10.12 7.97 3.45
C SER A 670 -9.08 8.89 4.09
N LYS A 671 -9.36 10.19 4.19
CA LYS A 671 -8.46 11.16 4.83
C LYS A 671 -9.23 12.16 5.65
N ASP A 672 -8.67 12.49 6.81
CA ASP A 672 -9.19 13.53 7.68
C ASP A 672 -8.95 14.93 7.09
N THR A 673 -9.74 15.91 7.53
CA THR A 673 -9.41 17.33 7.40
C THR A 673 -9.51 18.00 8.76
N HIS A 674 -8.59 18.95 9.01
CA HIS A 674 -8.41 19.64 10.28
C HIS A 674 -8.38 18.72 11.53
N GLY A 675 -7.99 17.46 11.36
CA GLY A 675 -7.88 16.47 12.45
C GLY A 675 -9.20 15.92 13.00
N THR A 676 -10.36 16.47 12.62
CA THR A 676 -11.66 16.16 13.25
C THR A 676 -12.70 15.59 12.30
N VAL A 677 -12.59 15.79 10.98
CA VAL A 677 -13.62 15.33 10.03
C VAL A 677 -13.05 14.30 9.08
N ILE A 678 -13.64 13.11 9.04
CA ILE A 678 -13.38 12.10 8.00
C ILE A 678 -14.12 12.52 6.73
N ARG A 679 -13.42 12.51 5.60
CA ARG A 679 -14.02 12.84 4.29
C ARG A 679 -14.31 11.60 3.49
N PHE A 680 -15.59 11.43 3.16
CA PHE A 680 -16.05 10.43 2.21
C PHE A 680 -16.49 11.12 0.92
N ALA A 681 -15.64 10.98 -0.10
CA ALA A 681 -15.87 11.43 -1.46
C ALA A 681 -15.51 10.33 -2.49
N PRO A 682 -16.12 9.14 -2.42
CA PRO A 682 -15.81 8.03 -3.34
C PRO A 682 -16.06 8.40 -4.80
N PRO A 683 -15.51 7.66 -5.77
CA PRO A 683 -15.97 7.78 -7.14
C PRO A 683 -17.49 7.62 -7.25
N LEU A 684 -18.12 8.45 -8.08
CA LEU A 684 -19.58 8.56 -8.20
C LEU A 684 -20.24 7.31 -8.79
N ILE A 685 -19.44 6.42 -9.38
CA ILE A 685 -19.86 5.13 -9.90
C ILE A 685 -20.02 4.05 -8.81
N ILE A 686 -19.70 4.34 -7.55
CA ILE A 686 -19.83 3.39 -6.43
C ILE A 686 -21.23 2.77 -6.37
N SER A 687 -21.29 1.47 -6.12
CA SER A 687 -22.52 0.71 -5.99
C SER A 687 -23.05 0.70 -4.56
N ARG A 688 -24.34 0.42 -4.39
CA ARG A 688 -24.93 0.26 -3.04
C ARG A 688 -24.30 -0.88 -2.26
N ALA A 689 -23.93 -1.97 -2.93
CA ALA A 689 -23.24 -3.09 -2.28
C ALA A 689 -21.87 -2.67 -1.71
N GLU A 690 -21.13 -1.81 -2.42
CA GLU A 690 -19.86 -1.25 -1.93
C GLU A 690 -20.08 -0.26 -0.79
N ILE A 691 -21.15 0.55 -0.85
CA ILE A 691 -21.56 1.43 0.26
C ILE A 691 -21.88 0.60 1.50
N ASP A 692 -22.69 -0.45 1.38
CA ASP A 692 -23.08 -1.32 2.48
C ASP A 692 -21.87 -2.01 3.11
N TRP A 693 -21.01 -2.57 2.26
CA TRP A 693 -19.75 -3.20 2.67
C TRP A 693 -18.85 -2.24 3.44
N ALA A 694 -18.82 -0.96 3.03
CA ALA A 694 -18.03 0.06 3.68
C ALA A 694 -18.61 0.49 5.02
N VAL A 695 -19.92 0.74 5.10
CA VAL A 695 -20.62 1.12 6.34
C VAL A 695 -20.42 0.04 7.40
N ASP A 696 -20.56 -1.24 7.04
CA ASP A 696 -20.37 -2.37 7.96
C ASP A 696 -18.95 -2.39 8.56
N ARG A 697 -17.94 -2.04 7.75
CA ARG A 697 -16.54 -1.95 8.18
C ARG A 697 -16.22 -0.71 8.97
N ILE A 698 -16.79 0.44 8.60
CA ILE A 698 -16.71 1.68 9.37
C ILE A 698 -17.26 1.43 10.78
N ALA A 699 -18.41 0.76 10.90
CA ALA A 699 -19.00 0.42 12.19
C ALA A 699 -18.08 -0.47 13.04
N ARG A 700 -17.45 -1.48 12.43
CA ARG A 700 -16.48 -2.36 13.11
C ARG A 700 -15.23 -1.61 13.56
N ALA A 701 -14.65 -0.78 12.70
CA ALA A 701 -13.47 0.03 13.03
C ALA A 701 -13.74 0.97 14.22
N LEU A 702 -14.89 1.66 14.22
CA LEU A 702 -15.30 2.51 15.33
C LEU A 702 -15.51 1.71 16.62
N THR A 703 -16.17 0.54 16.54
CA THR A 703 -16.40 -0.35 17.69
C THR A 703 -15.08 -0.82 18.33
N ASP A 704 -14.08 -1.17 17.52
CA ASP A 704 -12.78 -1.61 18.03
C ASP A 704 -12.01 -0.46 18.68
N LEU A 705 -12.05 0.74 18.10
CA LEU A 705 -11.46 1.93 18.70
C LEU A 705 -12.10 2.25 20.06
N GLU A 706 -13.42 2.13 20.19
CA GLU A 706 -14.11 2.31 21.46
C GLU A 706 -13.67 1.30 22.53
N ARG A 707 -13.44 0.05 22.14
CA ARG A 707 -12.96 -1.00 23.06
C ARG A 707 -11.53 -0.74 23.51
N SER A 708 -10.67 -0.29 22.61
CA SER A 708 -9.29 0.09 22.94
C SER A 708 -9.24 1.27 23.91
N ASN A 709 -10.07 2.30 23.68
CA ASN A 709 -10.16 3.46 24.58
C ASN A 709 -10.66 3.07 25.99
N LYS A 710 -11.59 2.12 26.12
CA LYS A 710 -12.06 1.62 27.42
C LYS A 710 -11.04 0.76 28.18
N ARG A 711 -10.02 0.21 27.49
CA ARG A 711 -8.94 -0.54 28.13
C ARG A 711 -7.78 0.35 28.58
N ALA A 712 -7.64 1.53 27.95
CA ALA A 712 -6.60 2.50 28.24
C ALA A 712 -7.00 3.50 29.35
N ALA A 713 -8.31 3.72 29.55
CA ALA A 713 -8.88 4.49 30.66
C ALA A 713 -9.15 3.59 31.87
#